data_AF-A0A837KK82-F1
#
_entry.id   AF-A0A837KK82-F1
#
_cell.length_a   1.000
_cell.length_b   1.000
_cell.length_c   1.000
_cell.angle_alpha   90.00
_cell.angle_beta   90.00
_cell.angle_gamma   90.00
#
_symmetry.space_group_name_H-M   'P 1'
#
loop_
_entity.id
_entity.type
_entity.pdbx_description
1 polymer ?
#
loop_
_entity_poly.entity_id
_entity_poly.type
_entity_poly.pdbx_seq_one_letter_code
_entity_poly.pdbx_strand_id
1 'polypeptide(L)'
;MATVGQQLSQPESGWKRYDDNVVGFKYTGSGWTLGTSSNGSVNEYRQTQHFTNVVGDKVSFEFSGTKLRVIAQRNTNRSTVVDIVLDGVTYTYSENGSLQSQTLLFEKTDLPSGVHTVEIKHGTGGSQYISLDAIDIDDTGSIKLPPGVQLTSPDQGWKRYEPNAGCFKMDGSGWASNSGFDYGTATFTGAKFSFLVTNTTSVRVLTYPATNRADQKIRFNGGAYTEYDNNALPSAPNMLAFERIDLDPNQTYLIEVEPVSGSGAWFGIDAIDIMTSGRIYHPDEVTNVKDLSVGKRIRFNYLAFNAAYGVFSLGEEVGSFLPIVPVASANGDGYFIMVDTTYKGDKILIADRNTQNLSWDALNTAGVASGSGLPIKGLHTIPAMSGYSSPTCTVSASTEFDQTNHNAWKAFDVSSISYWTSTSATATTEEVLKIQYVSPVKITSYQLHAKYGPKQWAFEASNDGIVWDILHSGDEQTAWNETIKTFSFNNDKTYSQYRIRVLERHVWSSTYYYVGFYTVQLFTSPEQEMAMRLLTGGVSATDKDNEWDTYITDDQIWNNVNHGSWTSTTDPSNSKARVIRGYNGLKNWTSGSTDLTTPSRGFRPVLLIEPLHNNRFLILDGTDVKTYTSSGWETVGAAPPTDDMFLNKGMLDLSTCAPYLKDLIDKSNIKILVSKPKREHTVAHLTGVPVPRIVKMKNDVSFLSTSKINSLTLSGTEKGVLRVAISTDSGATWEAKQKDGSWTTVDVNNSNDFKAKAMTIDDFNSISEWDGKIGQARNLRCAFYFEQSSSTDETSLDSLTMNVDLLDSWDMAIPGVDYKYEYNRNTNLRVLLLSDGDYKINVGSGGSSGSTITEVDGGTF
;
A
#
# COMPACT_ATOMS: atom_id res chain seq x y z
N MET A 1 -17.40 31.18 -27.49
CA MET A 1 -18.52 30.23 -27.47
C MET A 1 -19.55 30.68 -28.48
N ALA A 2 -20.22 29.74 -29.16
CA ALA A 2 -21.37 30.06 -30.00
C ALA A 2 -22.54 30.56 -29.12
N THR A 3 -23.36 31.41 -29.70
CA THR A 3 -24.60 31.93 -29.09
C THR A 3 -25.79 31.52 -29.94
N VAL A 4 -27.00 31.54 -29.35
CA VAL A 4 -28.23 31.17 -30.05
C VAL A 4 -28.38 31.98 -31.36
N GLY A 5 -28.59 31.26 -32.46
CA GLY A 5 -28.68 31.77 -33.83
C GLY A 5 -27.41 31.60 -34.66
N GLN A 6 -26.27 31.26 -34.05
CA GLN A 6 -25.00 31.01 -34.76
C GLN A 6 -24.86 29.54 -35.20
N GLN A 7 -24.08 29.33 -36.25
CA GLN A 7 -23.71 27.99 -36.69
C GLN A 7 -22.73 27.36 -35.68
N LEU A 8 -23.01 26.10 -35.30
CA LEU A 8 -22.22 25.33 -34.36
C LEU A 8 -21.91 23.95 -34.96
N SER A 9 -20.86 23.88 -35.78
CA SER A 9 -20.53 22.68 -36.56
C SER A 9 -19.84 21.57 -35.77
N GLN A 10 -19.34 21.86 -34.57
CA GLN A 10 -18.72 20.90 -33.64
C GLN A 10 -19.14 21.23 -32.21
N PRO A 11 -19.22 20.25 -31.31
CA PRO A 11 -19.45 20.51 -29.88
C PRO A 11 -18.25 21.28 -29.29
N GLU A 12 -18.54 22.18 -28.35
CA GLU A 12 -17.51 22.93 -27.62
C GLU A 12 -16.94 22.10 -26.46
N SER A 13 -15.83 22.52 -25.86
CA SER A 13 -15.26 21.84 -24.69
C SER A 13 -16.28 21.73 -23.56
N GLY A 14 -16.38 20.54 -22.96
CA GLY A 14 -17.39 20.22 -21.94
C GLY A 14 -18.76 19.83 -22.51
N TRP A 15 -18.90 19.69 -23.83
CA TRP A 15 -20.14 19.28 -24.50
C TRP A 15 -19.94 18.02 -25.34
N LYS A 16 -20.99 17.21 -25.45
CA LYS A 16 -21.06 16.03 -26.32
C LYS A 16 -22.26 16.11 -27.23
N ARG A 17 -22.02 15.92 -28.53
CA ARG A 17 -23.05 15.95 -29.58
C ARG A 17 -23.70 14.59 -29.78
N TYR A 18 -25.03 14.59 -29.84
CA TYR A 18 -25.84 13.46 -30.27
C TYR A 18 -26.59 13.81 -31.54
N ASP A 19 -26.51 12.91 -32.51
CA ASP A 19 -27.18 13.00 -33.81
C ASP A 19 -28.71 12.87 -33.69
N ASP A 20 -29.45 13.46 -34.62
CA ASP A 20 -30.91 13.35 -34.70
C ASP A 20 -31.41 11.91 -34.83
N ASN A 21 -30.60 11.00 -35.36
CA ASN A 21 -30.97 9.61 -35.57
C ASN A 21 -30.45 8.66 -34.46
N VAL A 22 -30.15 9.18 -33.26
CA VAL A 22 -29.80 8.33 -32.12
C VAL A 22 -31.01 7.52 -31.65
N VAL A 23 -30.81 6.22 -31.37
CA VAL A 23 -31.90 5.27 -31.05
C VAL A 23 -32.69 5.65 -29.79
N GLY A 24 -32.12 6.46 -28.89
CA GLY A 24 -32.81 7.01 -27.72
C GLY A 24 -33.90 8.04 -28.05
N PHE A 25 -33.97 8.54 -29.29
CA PHE A 25 -34.97 9.53 -29.70
C PHE A 25 -36.22 8.85 -30.23
N LYS A 26 -37.37 9.25 -29.68
CA LYS A 26 -38.68 8.74 -30.09
C LYS A 26 -39.45 9.81 -30.84
N TYR A 27 -39.48 9.68 -32.17
CA TYR A 27 -40.31 10.48 -33.06
C TYR A 27 -41.75 9.93 -33.06
N THR A 28 -42.71 10.76 -32.69
CA THR A 28 -44.15 10.43 -32.65
C THR A 28 -44.91 11.41 -33.53
N GLY A 29 -45.76 10.88 -34.41
CA GLY A 29 -46.46 11.66 -35.43
C GLY A 29 -46.46 10.97 -36.78
N SER A 30 -47.21 11.48 -37.75
CA SER A 30 -47.32 10.89 -39.08
C SER A 30 -46.46 11.58 -40.14
N GLY A 31 -45.83 12.72 -39.82
CA GLY A 31 -45.12 13.57 -40.78
C GLY A 31 -43.59 13.51 -40.69
N TRP A 32 -43.02 12.81 -39.72
CA TRP A 32 -41.56 12.70 -39.58
C TRP A 32 -40.92 12.00 -40.77
N THR A 33 -39.92 12.66 -41.35
CA THR A 33 -39.09 12.16 -42.44
C THR A 33 -37.62 12.30 -42.05
N LEU A 34 -36.85 11.23 -42.21
CA LEU A 34 -35.38 11.28 -42.14
C LEU A 34 -34.85 11.82 -43.47
N GLY A 35 -34.30 13.03 -43.43
CA GLY A 35 -33.51 13.63 -44.49
C GLY A 35 -32.09 13.08 -44.49
N THR A 36 -31.54 12.84 -45.67
CA THR A 36 -30.16 12.40 -45.88
C THR A 36 -29.49 13.29 -46.94
N SER A 37 -28.21 13.04 -47.22
CA SER A 37 -27.47 13.71 -48.29
C SER A 37 -28.16 13.63 -49.66
N SER A 38 -28.85 12.52 -49.97
CA SER A 38 -29.61 12.36 -51.22
C SER A 38 -30.83 13.28 -51.31
N ASN A 39 -31.28 13.83 -50.19
CA ASN A 39 -32.48 14.65 -50.07
C ASN A 39 -32.15 16.09 -49.62
N GLY A 40 -30.90 16.51 -49.78
CA GLY A 40 -30.46 17.90 -49.52
C GLY A 40 -29.98 18.20 -48.11
N SER A 41 -29.83 17.19 -47.22
CA SER A 41 -29.31 17.38 -45.85
C SER A 41 -27.78 17.29 -45.77
N VAL A 42 -27.07 17.63 -46.86
CA VAL A 42 -25.61 17.46 -47.01
C VAL A 42 -24.77 18.27 -46.01
N ASN A 43 -25.31 19.36 -45.48
CA ASN A 43 -24.61 20.29 -44.59
C ASN A 43 -25.02 20.14 -43.12
N GLU A 44 -25.90 19.18 -42.82
CA GLU A 44 -26.33 18.87 -41.45
C GLU A 44 -25.31 17.93 -40.77
N TYR A 45 -25.38 17.81 -39.45
CA TYR A 45 -24.51 16.91 -38.69
C TYR A 45 -24.71 15.46 -39.18
N ARG A 46 -23.59 14.78 -39.44
CA ARG A 46 -23.54 13.45 -40.10
C ARG A 46 -24.37 13.32 -41.38
N GLN A 47 -24.71 14.45 -42.01
CA GLN A 47 -25.52 14.54 -43.23
C GLN A 47 -26.95 14.01 -43.08
N THR A 48 -27.50 14.05 -41.86
CA THR A 48 -28.88 13.65 -41.53
C THR A 48 -29.64 14.78 -40.84
N GLN A 49 -30.97 14.76 -40.96
CA GLN A 49 -31.87 15.53 -40.09
C GLN A 49 -33.24 14.87 -40.09
N HIS A 50 -33.98 14.93 -38.99
CA HIS A 50 -35.39 14.57 -38.97
C HIS A 50 -36.23 15.85 -39.11
N PHE A 51 -37.21 15.84 -40.00
CA PHE A 51 -38.10 16.99 -40.19
C PHE A 51 -39.56 16.57 -40.39
N THR A 52 -40.48 17.47 -40.06
CA THR A 52 -41.93 17.29 -40.24
C THR A 52 -42.59 18.64 -40.48
N ASN A 53 -43.70 18.65 -41.21
CA ASN A 53 -44.60 19.81 -41.35
C ASN A 53 -45.99 19.56 -40.75
N VAL A 54 -46.18 18.46 -40.01
CA VAL A 54 -47.46 18.11 -39.42
C VAL A 54 -47.54 18.67 -38.01
N VAL A 55 -48.53 19.53 -37.74
CA VAL A 55 -48.74 20.12 -36.42
C VAL A 55 -49.07 19.03 -35.41
N GLY A 56 -48.42 19.08 -34.25
CA GLY A 56 -48.57 18.08 -33.20
C GLY A 56 -47.56 16.93 -33.24
N ASP A 57 -46.83 16.76 -34.34
CA ASP A 57 -45.69 15.85 -34.39
C ASP A 57 -44.63 16.29 -33.37
N LYS A 58 -43.99 15.32 -32.72
CA LYS A 58 -43.01 15.56 -31.67
C LYS A 58 -41.88 14.54 -31.65
N VAL A 59 -40.75 14.92 -31.07
CA VAL A 59 -39.66 14.03 -30.68
C VAL A 59 -39.49 14.10 -29.16
N SER A 60 -39.28 12.95 -28.54
CA SER A 60 -39.07 12.84 -27.08
C SER A 60 -37.86 11.99 -26.76
N PHE A 61 -37.12 12.38 -25.73
CA PHE A 61 -35.95 11.65 -25.22
C PHE A 61 -35.67 11.99 -23.75
N GLU A 62 -34.87 11.16 -23.10
CA GLU A 62 -34.36 11.38 -21.74
C GLU A 62 -32.83 11.46 -21.77
N PHE A 63 -32.26 12.41 -21.03
CA PHE A 63 -30.81 12.56 -20.91
C PHE A 63 -30.39 12.82 -19.46
N SER A 64 -29.17 12.42 -19.11
CA SER A 64 -28.53 12.82 -17.85
C SER A 64 -27.58 14.00 -18.09
N GLY A 65 -27.63 15.01 -17.23
CA GLY A 65 -26.76 16.19 -17.36
C GLY A 65 -27.19 17.38 -16.49
N THR A 66 -26.66 18.55 -16.83
CA THR A 66 -26.92 19.88 -16.27
C THR A 66 -27.22 20.92 -17.35
N LYS A 67 -27.08 20.56 -18.64
CA LYS A 67 -27.26 21.47 -19.76
C LYS A 67 -27.70 20.76 -21.05
N LEU A 68 -28.41 21.50 -21.90
CA LEU A 68 -28.96 21.04 -23.18
C LEU A 68 -28.85 22.15 -24.23
N ARG A 69 -28.42 21.79 -25.44
CA ARG A 69 -28.53 22.58 -26.66
C ARG A 69 -29.32 21.83 -27.72
N VAL A 70 -30.13 22.54 -28.49
CA VAL A 70 -30.81 22.00 -29.68
C VAL A 70 -30.23 22.65 -30.93
N ILE A 71 -29.86 21.81 -31.88
CA ILE A 71 -29.24 22.18 -33.14
C ILE A 71 -30.14 21.69 -34.27
N ALA A 72 -30.46 22.59 -35.20
CA ALA A 72 -31.29 22.27 -36.36
C ALA A 72 -30.99 23.19 -37.55
N GLN A 73 -31.65 22.93 -38.68
CA GLN A 73 -31.58 23.79 -39.84
C GLN A 73 -32.44 25.04 -39.64
N ARG A 74 -31.83 26.21 -39.82
CA ARG A 74 -32.56 27.48 -39.91
C ARG A 74 -32.91 27.78 -41.35
N ASN A 75 -34.17 28.09 -41.68
CA ASN A 75 -34.59 28.48 -43.03
C ASN A 75 -35.94 29.25 -43.02
N THR A 76 -36.21 30.01 -44.06
CA THR A 76 -37.43 30.85 -44.23
C THR A 76 -38.73 30.05 -44.30
N ASN A 77 -38.68 28.78 -44.66
CA ASN A 77 -39.82 27.85 -44.68
C ASN A 77 -40.02 27.08 -43.36
N ARG A 78 -39.23 27.39 -42.32
CA ARG A 78 -39.32 26.75 -41.00
C ARG A 78 -40.28 27.49 -40.07
N SER A 79 -40.79 26.79 -39.07
CA SER A 79 -41.70 27.34 -38.07
C SER A 79 -41.07 28.48 -37.29
N THR A 80 -41.87 29.52 -37.02
CA THR A 80 -41.47 30.61 -36.11
C THR A 80 -41.59 30.22 -34.64
N VAL A 81 -42.36 29.18 -34.33
CA VAL A 81 -42.63 28.70 -32.96
C VAL A 81 -42.47 27.17 -32.92
N VAL A 82 -41.43 26.72 -32.22
CA VAL A 82 -41.21 25.33 -31.86
C VAL A 82 -41.27 25.23 -30.34
N ASP A 83 -42.15 24.37 -29.83
CA ASP A 83 -42.32 24.17 -28.39
C ASP A 83 -41.28 23.15 -27.91
N ILE A 84 -40.58 23.44 -26.82
CA ILE A 84 -39.75 22.48 -26.09
C ILE A 84 -40.21 22.41 -24.64
N VAL A 85 -40.63 21.23 -24.21
CA VAL A 85 -40.96 20.93 -22.83
C VAL A 85 -39.78 20.21 -22.20
N LEU A 86 -39.15 20.84 -21.23
CA LEU A 86 -38.02 20.32 -20.47
C LEU A 86 -38.43 20.21 -19.01
N ASP A 87 -38.54 18.98 -18.51
CA ASP A 87 -39.02 18.64 -17.16
C ASP A 87 -40.39 19.25 -16.83
N GLY A 88 -41.30 19.22 -17.80
CA GLY A 88 -42.63 19.81 -17.67
C GLY A 88 -42.67 21.33 -17.81
N VAL A 89 -41.53 22.02 -17.92
CA VAL A 89 -41.46 23.46 -18.19
C VAL A 89 -41.40 23.71 -19.69
N THR A 90 -42.36 24.49 -20.21
CA THR A 90 -42.42 24.84 -21.63
C THR A 90 -41.58 26.08 -21.95
N TYR A 91 -40.75 25.97 -22.97
CA TYR A 91 -40.05 27.05 -23.64
C TYR A 91 -40.36 27.04 -25.14
N THR A 92 -39.94 28.08 -25.86
CA THR A 92 -40.12 28.17 -27.31
C THR A 92 -38.86 28.68 -27.99
N TYR A 93 -38.58 28.18 -29.19
CA TYR A 93 -37.55 28.74 -30.07
C TYR A 93 -38.06 28.84 -31.52
N SER A 94 -37.25 29.45 -32.39
CA SER A 94 -37.60 29.71 -33.79
C SER A 94 -36.57 29.10 -34.73
N GLU A 95 -37.02 28.30 -35.70
CA GLU A 95 -36.18 27.80 -36.80
C GLU A 95 -36.21 28.74 -38.02
N ASN A 96 -37.02 29.80 -37.98
CA ASN A 96 -37.18 30.72 -39.10
C ASN A 96 -35.98 31.68 -39.26
N GLY A 97 -35.51 31.83 -40.49
CA GLY A 97 -34.49 32.83 -40.85
C GLY A 97 -33.71 32.48 -42.12
N SER A 98 -32.58 33.16 -42.33
CA SER A 98 -31.66 32.85 -43.44
C SER A 98 -31.18 31.40 -43.35
N LEU A 99 -31.04 30.75 -44.51
CA LEU A 99 -30.58 29.36 -44.61
C LEU A 99 -29.24 29.17 -43.89
N GLN A 100 -29.24 28.36 -42.83
CA GLN A 100 -28.05 28.01 -42.06
C GLN A 100 -28.22 26.63 -41.42
N SER A 101 -27.42 25.67 -41.86
CA SER A 101 -27.36 24.31 -41.27
C SER A 101 -26.60 24.29 -39.96
N GLN A 102 -26.84 23.28 -39.12
CA GLN A 102 -26.19 23.13 -37.81
C GLN A 102 -26.27 24.42 -36.95
N THR A 103 -27.45 25.02 -36.82
CA THR A 103 -27.65 26.25 -36.05
C THR A 103 -28.03 25.94 -34.61
N LEU A 104 -27.35 26.56 -33.63
CA LEU A 104 -27.77 26.52 -32.23
C LEU A 104 -29.05 27.33 -32.05
N LEU A 105 -30.18 26.70 -31.74
CA LEU A 105 -31.48 27.38 -31.69
C LEU A 105 -32.10 27.44 -30.28
N PHE A 106 -31.68 26.55 -29.40
CA PHE A 106 -32.08 26.56 -28.00
C PHE A 106 -30.89 26.17 -27.12
N GLU A 107 -30.77 26.81 -25.96
CA GLU A 107 -29.74 26.52 -24.96
C GLU A 107 -30.31 26.68 -23.55
N LYS A 108 -30.01 25.72 -22.68
CA LYS A 108 -30.26 25.77 -21.24
C LYS A 108 -29.02 25.22 -20.53
N THR A 109 -28.44 25.95 -19.58
CA THR A 109 -27.13 25.64 -18.96
C THR A 109 -27.15 25.50 -17.45
N ASP A 110 -28.31 25.69 -16.84
CA ASP A 110 -28.55 25.79 -15.41
C ASP A 110 -29.55 24.72 -14.92
N LEU A 111 -29.50 23.52 -15.48
CA LEU A 111 -30.33 22.41 -15.01
C LEU A 111 -29.72 21.76 -13.75
N PRO A 112 -30.54 21.35 -12.78
CA PRO A 112 -30.08 20.52 -11.68
C PRO A 112 -29.44 19.24 -12.22
N SER A 113 -28.34 18.77 -11.63
CA SER A 113 -27.76 17.49 -12.02
C SER A 113 -28.78 16.36 -11.82
N GLY A 114 -29.10 15.65 -12.90
CA GLY A 114 -30.05 14.57 -12.86
C GLY A 114 -30.48 14.10 -14.25
N VAL A 115 -31.58 13.35 -14.28
CA VAL A 115 -32.23 12.93 -15.52
C VAL A 115 -33.30 13.94 -15.89
N HIS A 116 -33.26 14.38 -17.14
CA HIS A 116 -34.18 15.33 -17.72
C HIS A 116 -35.01 14.70 -18.82
N THR A 117 -36.28 15.07 -18.86
CA THR A 117 -37.23 14.66 -19.90
C THR A 117 -37.40 15.79 -20.90
N VAL A 118 -37.28 15.49 -22.19
CA VAL A 118 -37.40 16.48 -23.26
C VAL A 118 -38.49 16.05 -24.24
N GLU A 119 -39.36 16.98 -24.58
CA GLU A 119 -40.29 16.88 -25.70
C GLU A 119 -40.17 18.13 -26.59
N ILE A 120 -39.76 17.96 -27.84
CA ILE A 120 -39.75 19.01 -28.85
C ILE A 120 -40.93 18.76 -29.78
N LYS A 121 -41.81 19.75 -29.93
CA LYS A 121 -43.09 19.61 -30.61
C LYS A 121 -43.28 20.70 -31.66
N HIS A 122 -43.87 20.31 -32.79
CA HIS A 122 -44.41 21.26 -33.74
C HIS A 122 -45.67 21.93 -33.14
N GLY A 123 -45.46 23.08 -32.50
CA GLY A 123 -46.44 23.76 -31.66
C GLY A 123 -47.68 24.23 -32.40
N THR A 124 -47.54 25.28 -33.23
CA THR A 124 -48.61 25.85 -34.09
C THR A 124 -47.97 26.61 -35.26
N GLY A 125 -48.48 26.50 -36.50
CA GLY A 125 -47.83 27.19 -37.64
C GLY A 125 -48.22 26.85 -39.10
N GLY A 126 -49.35 26.18 -39.37
CA GLY A 126 -49.71 25.83 -40.77
C GLY A 126 -48.75 24.79 -41.39
N SER A 127 -48.43 24.89 -42.69
CA SER A 127 -47.62 23.90 -43.44
C SER A 127 -46.09 24.10 -43.35
N GLN A 128 -45.60 24.87 -42.37
CA GLN A 128 -44.17 25.12 -42.14
C GLN A 128 -43.48 23.88 -41.53
N TYR A 129 -42.17 23.75 -41.72
CA TYR A 129 -41.41 22.61 -41.20
C TYR A 129 -40.75 22.93 -39.85
N ILE A 130 -40.62 21.92 -39.00
CA ILE A 130 -39.60 21.87 -37.94
C ILE A 130 -38.56 20.80 -38.28
N SER A 131 -37.39 20.89 -37.67
CA SER A 131 -36.31 19.94 -37.84
C SER A 131 -35.51 19.72 -36.57
N LEU A 132 -34.88 18.56 -36.48
CA LEU A 132 -33.83 18.27 -35.52
C LEU A 132 -32.64 17.71 -36.28
N ASP A 133 -31.46 18.26 -36.03
CA ASP A 133 -30.19 17.85 -36.61
C ASP A 133 -29.29 17.21 -35.53
N ALA A 134 -29.19 17.86 -34.38
CA ALA A 134 -28.44 17.32 -33.25
C ALA A 134 -28.86 17.97 -31.92
N ILE A 135 -28.39 17.40 -30.83
CA ILE A 135 -28.35 18.07 -29.52
C ILE A 135 -26.92 18.06 -28.99
N ASP A 136 -26.60 18.99 -28.10
CA ASP A 136 -25.43 18.86 -27.21
C ASP A 136 -25.89 18.77 -25.75
N ILE A 137 -25.27 17.87 -24.99
CA ILE A 137 -25.40 17.76 -23.52
C ILE A 137 -24.01 17.80 -22.87
N ASP A 138 -23.91 17.65 -21.54
CA ASP A 138 -22.62 17.46 -20.86
C ASP A 138 -21.79 16.35 -21.50
N ASP A 139 -20.48 16.53 -21.55
CA ASP A 139 -19.55 15.51 -22.03
C ASP A 139 -19.57 14.21 -21.21
N THR A 140 -19.95 14.33 -19.93
CA THR A 140 -20.20 13.22 -18.99
C THR A 140 -21.65 12.71 -19.01
N GLY A 141 -22.55 13.36 -19.76
CA GLY A 141 -23.95 13.00 -19.86
C GLY A 141 -24.21 11.83 -20.83
N SER A 142 -25.41 11.25 -20.73
CA SER A 142 -25.84 10.16 -21.61
C SER A 142 -27.31 10.26 -22.00
N ILE A 143 -27.63 9.79 -23.21
CA ILE A 143 -29.02 9.57 -23.66
C ILE A 143 -29.46 8.17 -23.23
N LYS A 144 -30.64 8.07 -22.64
CA LYS A 144 -31.24 6.78 -22.28
C LYS A 144 -31.69 6.04 -23.52
N LEU A 145 -31.31 4.78 -23.64
CA LEU A 145 -31.70 3.88 -24.71
C LEU A 145 -32.90 3.02 -24.30
N PRO A 146 -33.80 2.68 -25.24
CA PRO A 146 -34.85 1.71 -24.99
C PRO A 146 -34.28 0.28 -24.89
N PRO A 147 -34.93 -0.63 -24.14
CA PRO A 147 -34.59 -2.06 -24.21
C PRO A 147 -34.69 -2.62 -25.64
N GLY A 148 -33.85 -3.59 -25.97
CA GLY A 148 -33.82 -4.22 -27.30
C GLY A 148 -32.86 -3.58 -28.30
N VAL A 149 -32.01 -2.65 -27.85
CA VAL A 149 -30.90 -2.10 -28.64
C VAL A 149 -29.68 -3.01 -28.53
N GLN A 150 -29.12 -3.40 -29.67
CA GLN A 150 -27.88 -4.18 -29.71
C GLN A 150 -26.65 -3.27 -29.58
N LEU A 151 -25.83 -3.49 -28.56
CA LEU A 151 -24.61 -2.71 -28.28
C LEU A 151 -23.37 -3.57 -28.50
N THR A 152 -22.93 -3.73 -29.74
CA THR A 152 -21.76 -4.58 -30.08
C THR A 152 -20.43 -4.06 -29.49
N SER A 153 -20.38 -2.79 -29.07
CA SER A 153 -19.30 -2.18 -28.30
C SER A 153 -19.89 -1.16 -27.30
N PRO A 154 -19.15 -0.79 -26.24
CA PRO A 154 -19.56 0.31 -25.36
C PRO A 154 -19.69 1.62 -26.15
N ASP A 155 -20.67 2.45 -25.80
CA ASP A 155 -20.76 3.81 -26.31
C ASP A 155 -19.59 4.67 -25.80
N GLN A 156 -19.27 5.77 -26.49
CA GLN A 156 -18.27 6.72 -26.01
C GLN A 156 -18.63 7.23 -24.59
N GLY A 157 -17.67 7.13 -23.66
CA GLY A 157 -17.86 7.48 -22.24
C GLY A 157 -18.34 6.31 -21.37
N TRP A 158 -18.55 5.13 -21.97
CA TRP A 158 -18.89 3.89 -21.27
C TRP A 158 -17.74 2.88 -21.34
N LYS A 159 -17.67 2.00 -20.35
CA LYS A 159 -16.82 0.81 -20.34
C LYS A 159 -17.65 -0.43 -20.04
N ARG A 160 -17.25 -1.57 -20.62
CA ARG A 160 -17.91 -2.86 -20.50
C ARG A 160 -17.13 -3.81 -19.58
N TYR A 161 -17.87 -4.51 -18.74
CA TYR A 161 -17.39 -5.63 -17.93
C TYR A 161 -18.07 -6.91 -18.40
N GLU A 162 -17.25 -7.83 -18.92
CA GLU A 162 -17.69 -9.17 -19.28
C GLU A 162 -17.90 -10.03 -18.02
N PRO A 163 -18.82 -11.01 -18.00
CA PRO A 163 -19.12 -11.87 -16.85
C PRO A 163 -17.90 -12.60 -16.28
N ASN A 164 -16.88 -12.84 -17.12
CA ASN A 164 -15.61 -13.44 -16.72
C ASN A 164 -14.60 -12.44 -16.12
N ALA A 165 -14.95 -11.16 -16.00
CA ALA A 165 -14.11 -10.10 -15.43
C ALA A 165 -13.83 -10.27 -13.93
N GLY A 166 -14.25 -11.37 -13.30
CA GLY A 166 -13.92 -11.74 -11.92
C GLY A 166 -14.60 -10.90 -10.83
N CYS A 167 -15.05 -9.68 -11.15
CA CYS A 167 -15.67 -8.72 -10.23
C CYS A 167 -17.15 -8.99 -9.92
N PHE A 168 -17.72 -10.09 -10.43
CA PHE A 168 -19.11 -10.47 -10.22
C PHE A 168 -19.23 -11.63 -9.23
N LYS A 169 -20.25 -11.60 -8.39
CA LYS A 169 -20.66 -12.75 -7.58
C LYS A 169 -21.75 -13.52 -8.30
N MET A 170 -21.51 -14.80 -8.50
CA MET A 170 -22.41 -15.73 -9.16
C MET A 170 -22.83 -16.78 -8.12
N ASP A 171 -24.03 -16.64 -7.56
CA ASP A 171 -24.61 -17.65 -6.66
C ASP A 171 -25.41 -18.67 -7.49
N GLY A 172 -25.57 -19.89 -6.97
CA GLY A 172 -26.26 -20.99 -7.64
C GLY A 172 -25.32 -21.89 -8.47
N SER A 173 -25.87 -22.96 -9.04
CA SER A 173 -25.10 -23.96 -9.77
C SER A 173 -25.18 -23.79 -11.30
N GLY A 174 -24.22 -24.35 -12.02
CA GLY A 174 -24.30 -24.47 -13.48
C GLY A 174 -23.80 -23.25 -14.25
N TRP A 175 -23.15 -22.29 -13.59
CA TRP A 175 -22.44 -21.19 -14.24
C TRP A 175 -21.38 -21.71 -15.22
N ALA A 176 -21.52 -21.36 -16.49
CA ALA A 176 -20.59 -21.69 -17.56
C ALA A 176 -20.46 -20.54 -18.57
N SER A 177 -19.24 -20.36 -19.07
CA SER A 177 -18.93 -19.54 -20.25
C SER A 177 -18.98 -20.43 -21.49
N ASN A 178 -19.81 -20.11 -22.48
CA ASN A 178 -19.85 -20.88 -23.73
C ASN A 178 -18.78 -20.39 -24.70
N SER A 179 -17.92 -21.29 -25.18
CA SER A 179 -16.86 -20.98 -26.14
C SER A 179 -17.43 -20.39 -27.43
N GLY A 180 -17.25 -19.10 -27.64
CA GLY A 180 -17.71 -18.34 -28.81
C GLY A 180 -18.57 -17.12 -28.48
N PHE A 181 -19.05 -17.02 -27.23
CA PHE A 181 -20.02 -16.02 -26.79
C PHE A 181 -19.79 -15.80 -25.27
N ASP A 182 -19.23 -14.66 -24.85
CA ASP A 182 -18.77 -14.40 -23.46
C ASP A 182 -19.89 -14.21 -22.40
N TYR A 183 -20.99 -14.96 -22.51
CA TYR A 183 -22.14 -14.88 -21.59
C TYR A 183 -21.95 -15.83 -20.39
N GLY A 184 -22.16 -15.32 -19.19
CA GLY A 184 -22.30 -16.14 -17.99
C GLY A 184 -23.70 -16.77 -17.98
N THR A 185 -23.78 -18.10 -18.11
CA THR A 185 -25.05 -18.83 -18.13
C THR A 185 -25.16 -19.83 -16.98
N ALA A 186 -26.31 -19.91 -16.31
CA ALA A 186 -26.56 -20.83 -15.20
C ALA A 186 -27.86 -21.62 -15.36
N THR A 187 -27.95 -22.76 -14.69
CA THR A 187 -29.26 -23.39 -14.48
C THR A 187 -30.05 -22.55 -13.47
N PHE A 188 -31.35 -22.41 -13.70
CA PHE A 188 -32.20 -21.46 -12.95
C PHE A 188 -32.14 -21.60 -11.42
N THR A 189 -31.84 -22.80 -10.91
CA THR A 189 -31.92 -23.11 -9.48
C THR A 189 -30.94 -22.30 -8.62
N GLY A 190 -31.46 -21.30 -7.91
CA GLY A 190 -30.71 -20.45 -6.98
C GLY A 190 -29.76 -19.47 -7.67
N ALA A 191 -29.88 -19.29 -8.99
CA ALA A 191 -28.98 -18.45 -9.75
C ALA A 191 -29.17 -16.97 -9.43
N LYS A 192 -28.09 -16.28 -9.07
CA LYS A 192 -28.09 -14.84 -8.83
C LYS A 192 -26.76 -14.23 -9.27
N PHE A 193 -26.83 -13.11 -10.00
CA PHE A 193 -25.68 -12.34 -10.45
C PHE A 193 -25.65 -11.02 -9.69
N SER A 194 -24.59 -10.76 -8.93
CA SER A 194 -24.51 -9.60 -8.02
C SER A 194 -23.19 -8.85 -8.13
N PHE A 195 -23.26 -7.53 -8.04
CA PHE A 195 -22.10 -6.64 -8.07
C PHE A 195 -22.38 -5.31 -7.40
N LEU A 196 -21.32 -4.63 -6.97
CA LEU A 196 -21.38 -3.27 -6.46
C LEU A 196 -20.89 -2.31 -7.53
N VAL A 197 -21.56 -1.17 -7.70
CA VAL A 197 -21.10 -0.07 -8.58
C VAL A 197 -20.95 1.22 -7.78
N THR A 198 -19.94 2.03 -8.12
CA THR A 198 -19.69 3.36 -7.51
C THR A 198 -19.09 4.31 -8.55
N ASN A 199 -19.04 5.61 -8.26
CA ASN A 199 -18.47 6.65 -9.13
C ASN A 199 -19.07 6.67 -10.55
N THR A 200 -20.32 6.23 -10.68
CA THR A 200 -21.04 6.16 -11.96
C THR A 200 -22.42 6.76 -11.81
N THR A 201 -22.86 7.47 -12.84
CA THR A 201 -24.22 8.01 -12.97
C THR A 201 -25.16 7.03 -13.68
N SER A 202 -24.60 6.03 -14.37
CA SER A 202 -25.37 5.14 -15.22
C SER A 202 -24.89 3.69 -15.16
N VAL A 203 -25.81 2.77 -15.41
CA VAL A 203 -25.53 1.33 -15.55
C VAL A 203 -26.46 0.71 -16.60
N ARG A 204 -25.93 -0.21 -17.38
CA ARG A 204 -26.67 -1.04 -18.33
C ARG A 204 -26.43 -2.51 -18.04
N VAL A 205 -27.49 -3.30 -18.13
CA VAL A 205 -27.41 -4.76 -18.13
C VAL A 205 -27.67 -5.25 -19.54
N LEU A 206 -26.69 -5.96 -20.09
CA LEU A 206 -26.78 -6.59 -21.39
C LEU A 206 -27.04 -8.08 -21.21
N THR A 207 -27.83 -8.64 -22.12
CA THR A 207 -28.21 -10.06 -22.12
C THR A 207 -28.08 -10.65 -23.53
N TYR A 208 -28.25 -11.97 -23.62
CA TYR A 208 -28.57 -12.67 -24.86
C TYR A 208 -29.98 -13.25 -24.74
N PRO A 209 -30.97 -12.63 -25.37
CA PRO A 209 -32.34 -13.13 -25.44
C PRO A 209 -32.40 -14.45 -26.19
N ALA A 210 -33.16 -15.42 -25.65
CA ALA A 210 -33.45 -16.69 -26.30
C ALA A 210 -34.70 -17.31 -25.69
N THR A 211 -35.45 -18.10 -26.46
CA THR A 211 -36.75 -18.68 -26.06
C THR A 211 -36.68 -19.64 -24.86
N ASN A 212 -35.50 -20.13 -24.50
CA ASN A 212 -35.28 -21.02 -23.36
C ASN A 212 -34.67 -20.31 -22.14
N ARG A 213 -34.46 -18.99 -22.23
CA ARG A 213 -33.91 -18.17 -21.15
C ARG A 213 -35.02 -17.49 -20.37
N ALA A 214 -34.88 -17.52 -19.06
CA ALA A 214 -35.81 -16.89 -18.15
C ALA A 214 -35.81 -15.37 -18.35
N ASP A 215 -36.99 -14.77 -18.15
CA ASP A 215 -37.13 -13.36 -17.87
C ASP A 215 -36.31 -13.00 -16.64
N GLN A 216 -35.94 -11.74 -16.51
CA GLN A 216 -35.00 -11.32 -15.49
C GLN A 216 -35.59 -10.19 -14.68
N LYS A 217 -35.14 -10.11 -13.43
CA LYS A 217 -35.54 -9.07 -12.50
C LYS A 217 -34.29 -8.48 -11.87
N ILE A 218 -34.25 -7.16 -11.79
CA ILE A 218 -33.14 -6.40 -11.24
C ILE A 218 -33.61 -5.58 -10.05
N ARG A 219 -32.79 -5.50 -9.00
CA ARG A 219 -33.01 -4.57 -7.88
C ARG A 219 -31.71 -3.87 -7.47
N PHE A 220 -31.88 -2.74 -6.81
CA PHE A 220 -30.81 -1.91 -6.27
C PHE A 220 -30.96 -1.85 -4.74
N ASN A 221 -29.88 -2.10 -4.00
CA ASN A 221 -29.80 -1.96 -2.54
C ASN A 221 -30.92 -2.69 -1.77
N GLY A 222 -31.32 -3.88 -2.23
CA GLY A 222 -32.41 -4.65 -1.61
C GLY A 222 -33.81 -4.05 -1.80
N GLY A 223 -33.97 -3.03 -2.65
CA GLY A 223 -35.24 -2.44 -3.02
C GLY A 223 -36.14 -3.38 -3.85
N ALA A 224 -37.24 -2.82 -4.37
CA ALA A 224 -38.16 -3.57 -5.22
C ALA A 224 -37.50 -4.01 -6.53
N TYR A 225 -37.90 -5.18 -7.02
CA TYR A 225 -37.47 -5.66 -8.33
C TYR A 225 -38.19 -4.93 -9.46
N THR A 226 -37.45 -4.66 -10.52
CA THR A 226 -37.96 -4.32 -11.85
C THR A 226 -37.77 -5.53 -12.74
N GLU A 227 -38.86 -6.08 -13.29
CA GLU A 227 -38.82 -7.21 -14.21
C GLU A 227 -38.70 -6.71 -15.66
N TYR A 228 -37.95 -7.45 -16.48
CA TYR A 228 -37.92 -7.26 -17.92
C TYR A 228 -38.06 -8.60 -18.65
N ASP A 229 -38.93 -8.58 -19.65
CA ASP A 229 -39.25 -9.73 -20.51
C ASP A 229 -38.11 -9.97 -21.47
N ASN A 230 -37.40 -11.08 -21.26
CA ASN A 230 -36.26 -11.44 -22.10
C ASN A 230 -36.73 -11.99 -23.44
N ASN A 231 -37.93 -12.59 -23.51
CA ASN A 231 -38.49 -13.15 -24.74
C ASN A 231 -39.05 -12.07 -25.69
N ALA A 232 -39.37 -10.88 -25.17
CA ALA A 232 -39.78 -9.72 -25.97
C ALA A 232 -38.61 -9.06 -26.73
N LEU A 233 -37.36 -9.38 -26.38
CA LEU A 233 -36.17 -8.78 -26.98
C LEU A 233 -35.70 -9.55 -28.23
N PRO A 234 -35.08 -8.87 -29.22
CA PRO A 234 -34.48 -9.55 -30.36
C PRO A 234 -33.40 -10.56 -29.93
N SER A 235 -33.44 -11.77 -30.48
CA SER A 235 -32.48 -12.84 -30.20
C SER A 235 -31.10 -12.54 -30.81
N ALA A 236 -30.32 -11.70 -30.13
CA ALA A 236 -28.97 -11.34 -30.54
C ALA A 236 -28.05 -11.08 -29.32
N PRO A 237 -26.73 -11.22 -29.47
CA PRO A 237 -25.74 -10.89 -28.44
C PRO A 237 -25.73 -9.39 -28.15
N ASN A 238 -25.30 -9.00 -26.95
CA ASN A 238 -25.15 -7.63 -26.47
C ASN A 238 -26.44 -6.83 -26.48
N MET A 239 -27.55 -7.49 -26.13
CA MET A 239 -28.84 -6.84 -26.15
C MET A 239 -29.07 -6.07 -24.86
N LEU A 240 -29.37 -4.77 -24.97
CA LEU A 240 -29.73 -3.95 -23.82
C LEU A 240 -31.05 -4.45 -23.23
N ALA A 241 -30.99 -4.95 -22.00
CA ALA A 241 -32.14 -5.44 -21.28
C ALA A 241 -32.68 -4.40 -20.29
N PHE A 242 -31.76 -3.67 -19.65
CA PHE A 242 -32.08 -2.64 -18.67
C PHE A 242 -31.05 -1.52 -18.70
N GLU A 243 -31.52 -0.27 -18.55
CA GLU A 243 -30.67 0.92 -18.39
C GLU A 243 -31.22 1.83 -17.29
N ARG A 244 -30.29 2.34 -16.47
CA ARG A 244 -30.55 3.36 -15.46
C ARG A 244 -29.49 4.46 -15.57
N ILE A 245 -29.90 5.72 -15.55
CA ILE A 245 -29.04 6.91 -15.81
C ILE A 245 -29.15 8.01 -14.72
N ASP A 246 -29.76 7.69 -13.57
CA ASP A 246 -30.02 8.58 -12.43
C ASP A 246 -29.25 8.18 -11.15
N LEU A 247 -28.13 7.46 -11.26
CA LEU A 247 -27.35 7.05 -10.09
C LEU A 247 -26.60 8.25 -9.49
N ASP A 248 -26.55 8.35 -8.15
CA ASP A 248 -25.67 9.29 -7.47
C ASP A 248 -24.23 8.76 -7.53
N PRO A 249 -23.29 9.45 -8.18
CA PRO A 249 -21.91 8.98 -8.29
C PRO A 249 -21.19 8.88 -6.94
N ASN A 250 -21.68 9.53 -5.88
CA ASN A 250 -21.10 9.46 -4.54
C ASN A 250 -21.65 8.28 -3.71
N GLN A 251 -22.63 7.54 -4.24
CA GLN A 251 -23.22 6.39 -3.59
C GLN A 251 -22.74 5.08 -4.23
N THR A 252 -22.48 4.07 -3.40
CA THR A 252 -22.28 2.69 -3.87
C THR A 252 -23.62 1.95 -3.88
N TYR A 253 -23.91 1.26 -4.99
CA TYR A 253 -25.13 0.48 -5.17
C TYR A 253 -24.81 -1.01 -5.30
N LEU A 254 -25.46 -1.85 -4.48
CA LEU A 254 -25.54 -3.30 -4.70
C LEU A 254 -26.62 -3.57 -5.73
N ILE A 255 -26.23 -4.15 -6.87
CA ILE A 255 -27.12 -4.54 -7.95
C ILE A 255 -27.20 -6.06 -7.96
N GLU A 256 -28.43 -6.57 -7.97
CA GLU A 256 -28.72 -8.00 -8.04
C GLU A 256 -29.65 -8.27 -9.22
N VAL A 257 -29.21 -9.17 -10.10
CA VAL A 257 -30.00 -9.67 -11.23
C VAL A 257 -30.30 -11.14 -11.00
N GLU A 258 -31.57 -11.48 -11.08
CA GLU A 258 -32.09 -12.83 -10.85
C GLU A 258 -33.05 -13.22 -11.96
N PRO A 259 -33.22 -14.52 -12.23
CA PRO A 259 -34.22 -14.98 -13.17
C PRO A 259 -35.61 -15.04 -12.51
N VAL A 260 -36.66 -14.74 -13.29
CA VAL A 260 -38.06 -14.81 -12.85
C VAL A 260 -38.56 -16.25 -12.91
N SER A 261 -39.11 -16.77 -11.81
CA SER A 261 -39.54 -18.17 -11.72
C SER A 261 -40.59 -18.56 -12.76
N GLY A 262 -40.34 -19.67 -13.47
CA GLY A 262 -41.27 -20.25 -14.44
C GLY A 262 -41.18 -19.72 -15.88
N SER A 263 -40.25 -18.81 -16.18
CA SER A 263 -40.12 -18.15 -17.51
C SER A 263 -39.06 -18.77 -18.44
N GLY A 264 -38.25 -19.72 -17.97
CA GLY A 264 -37.22 -20.39 -18.78
C GLY A 264 -36.35 -21.35 -17.97
N ALA A 265 -35.52 -22.12 -18.66
CA ALA A 265 -34.63 -23.12 -18.04
C ALA A 265 -33.24 -22.55 -17.69
N TRP A 266 -32.83 -21.48 -18.37
CA TRP A 266 -31.49 -20.91 -18.27
C TRP A 266 -31.55 -19.43 -17.87
N PHE A 267 -30.61 -19.01 -17.03
CA PHE A 267 -30.35 -17.60 -16.73
C PHE A 267 -29.06 -17.18 -17.44
N GLY A 268 -29.06 -16.01 -18.09
CA GLY A 268 -27.88 -15.56 -18.82
C GLY A 268 -27.68 -14.05 -18.76
N ILE A 269 -26.46 -13.65 -18.44
CA ILE A 269 -26.00 -12.27 -18.47
C ILE A 269 -24.91 -12.17 -19.54
N ASP A 270 -24.98 -11.13 -20.36
CA ASP A 270 -23.95 -10.86 -21.35
C ASP A 270 -22.83 -10.02 -20.80
N ALA A 271 -23.16 -8.83 -20.28
CA ALA A 271 -22.18 -7.84 -19.90
C ALA A 271 -22.85 -6.72 -19.10
N ILE A 272 -22.03 -5.95 -18.38
CA ILE A 272 -22.46 -4.75 -17.68
C ILE A 272 -21.69 -3.55 -18.24
N ASP A 273 -22.40 -2.54 -18.73
CA ASP A 273 -21.77 -1.27 -19.10
C ASP A 273 -22.00 -0.23 -17.99
N ILE A 274 -20.95 0.50 -17.64
CA ILE A 274 -21.02 1.66 -16.73
C ILE A 274 -20.22 2.83 -17.32
N MET A 275 -20.37 4.02 -16.75
CA MET A 275 -19.55 5.17 -17.16
C MET A 275 -18.06 4.90 -16.91
N THR A 276 -17.18 5.45 -17.76
CA THR A 276 -15.72 5.24 -17.65
C THR A 276 -15.13 5.74 -16.32
N SER A 277 -15.80 6.66 -15.63
CA SER A 277 -15.45 7.15 -14.28
C SER A 277 -15.73 6.12 -13.17
N GLY A 278 -16.63 5.16 -13.42
CA GLY A 278 -17.10 4.23 -12.41
C GLY A 278 -16.20 3.01 -12.22
N ARG A 279 -16.54 2.18 -11.23
CA ARG A 279 -15.90 0.88 -10.99
C ARG A 279 -16.91 -0.15 -10.52
N ILE A 280 -16.72 -1.39 -10.95
CA ILE A 280 -17.45 -2.57 -10.46
C ILE A 280 -16.61 -3.32 -9.43
N TYR A 281 -17.19 -3.59 -8.27
CA TYR A 281 -16.61 -4.39 -7.20
C TYR A 281 -17.37 -5.70 -7.05
N HIS A 282 -16.62 -6.75 -6.71
CA HIS A 282 -17.24 -7.94 -6.16
C HIS A 282 -17.93 -7.57 -4.83
N PRO A 283 -19.13 -8.10 -4.51
CA PRO A 283 -19.84 -7.80 -3.24
C PRO A 283 -19.03 -8.06 -1.95
N ASP A 284 -18.01 -8.92 -2.06
CA ASP A 284 -17.08 -9.25 -0.98
C ASP A 284 -15.72 -8.54 -1.06
N GLU A 285 -15.54 -7.64 -2.03
CA GLU A 285 -14.33 -6.85 -2.20
C GLU A 285 -14.26 -5.70 -1.19
N VAL A 286 -13.07 -5.49 -0.64
CA VAL A 286 -12.68 -4.31 0.15
C VAL A 286 -11.48 -3.64 -0.50
N THR A 287 -11.34 -2.33 -0.32
CA THR A 287 -10.22 -1.54 -0.87
C THR A 287 -9.08 -1.34 0.12
N ASN A 288 -9.33 -1.51 1.42
CA ASN A 288 -8.31 -1.39 2.46
C ASN A 288 -8.13 -2.71 3.21
N VAL A 289 -6.86 -3.04 3.47
CA VAL A 289 -6.44 -4.24 4.18
C VAL A 289 -7.02 -4.35 5.60
N LYS A 290 -7.34 -3.24 6.25
CA LYS A 290 -7.97 -3.21 7.57
C LYS A 290 -9.37 -3.85 7.57
N ASP A 291 -10.11 -3.70 6.47
CA ASP A 291 -11.50 -4.14 6.33
C ASP A 291 -11.60 -5.62 5.91
N LEU A 292 -10.46 -6.30 5.71
CA LEU A 292 -10.42 -7.73 5.45
C LEU A 292 -10.83 -8.55 6.68
N SER A 293 -11.83 -9.39 6.47
CA SER A 293 -12.23 -10.52 7.33
C SER A 293 -12.33 -11.80 6.49
N VAL A 294 -12.38 -12.98 7.11
CA VAL A 294 -12.55 -14.25 6.39
C VAL A 294 -13.72 -14.18 5.40
N GLY A 295 -13.48 -14.59 4.16
CA GLY A 295 -14.42 -14.53 3.03
C GLY A 295 -14.39 -13.21 2.24
N LYS A 296 -13.92 -12.11 2.83
CA LYS A 296 -13.66 -10.86 2.10
C LYS A 296 -12.41 -10.98 1.25
N ARG A 297 -12.35 -10.17 0.20
CA ARG A 297 -11.28 -10.17 -0.79
C ARG A 297 -10.77 -8.77 -1.07
N ILE A 298 -9.52 -8.67 -1.48
CA ILE A 298 -8.92 -7.40 -1.93
C ILE A 298 -8.37 -7.61 -3.34
N ARG A 299 -8.65 -6.66 -4.23
CA ARG A 299 -8.12 -6.71 -5.59
C ARG A 299 -6.62 -6.48 -5.57
N PHE A 300 -5.89 -7.25 -6.38
CA PHE A 300 -4.48 -7.01 -6.67
C PHE A 300 -4.31 -6.88 -8.17
N ASN A 301 -3.27 -6.19 -8.60
CA ASN A 301 -2.69 -6.34 -9.93
C ASN A 301 -1.35 -7.05 -9.79
N TYR A 302 -1.03 -7.98 -10.68
CA TYR A 302 0.26 -8.62 -10.75
C TYR A 302 0.99 -8.19 -12.02
N LEU A 303 2.27 -7.86 -11.90
CA LEU A 303 3.08 -7.35 -12.99
C LEU A 303 4.42 -8.08 -13.03
N ALA A 304 4.59 -9.00 -13.99
CA ALA A 304 5.80 -9.79 -14.15
C ALA A 304 6.65 -9.38 -15.37
N PHE A 305 7.97 -9.37 -15.17
CA PHE A 305 8.96 -9.12 -16.22
C PHE A 305 9.55 -10.45 -16.70
N ASN A 306 9.48 -10.76 -18.00
CA ASN A 306 10.23 -11.84 -18.68
C ASN A 306 10.43 -13.15 -17.88
N ALA A 307 9.35 -13.89 -17.60
CA ALA A 307 9.42 -15.18 -16.89
C ALA A 307 10.17 -15.13 -15.54
N ALA A 308 10.24 -13.96 -14.90
CA ALA A 308 10.63 -13.79 -13.50
C ALA A 308 9.38 -13.56 -12.65
N TYR A 309 9.54 -13.74 -11.33
CA TYR A 309 8.52 -13.36 -10.37
C TYR A 309 8.24 -11.85 -10.44
N GLY A 310 6.96 -11.50 -10.41
CA GLY A 310 6.47 -10.14 -10.57
C GLY A 310 6.23 -9.41 -9.25
N VAL A 311 5.74 -8.18 -9.39
CA VAL A 311 5.34 -7.30 -8.28
C VAL A 311 3.83 -7.16 -8.23
N PHE A 312 3.30 -6.66 -7.11
CA PHE A 312 1.87 -6.54 -6.87
C PHE A 312 1.45 -5.11 -6.53
N SER A 313 0.22 -4.76 -6.87
CA SER A 313 -0.55 -3.67 -6.26
C SER A 313 -1.66 -4.25 -5.37
N LEU A 314 -2.29 -3.43 -4.54
CA LEU A 314 -3.44 -3.85 -3.72
C LEU A 314 -4.49 -2.74 -3.65
N GLY A 315 -5.77 -3.15 -3.59
CA GLY A 315 -6.93 -2.28 -3.34
C GLY A 315 -7.56 -1.65 -4.58
N GLU A 316 -6.82 -1.53 -5.68
CA GLU A 316 -7.26 -0.79 -6.87
C GLU A 316 -7.50 -1.67 -8.10
N GLU A 317 -8.39 -1.20 -8.99
CA GLU A 317 -8.54 -1.71 -10.35
C GLU A 317 -7.44 -1.07 -11.21
N VAL A 318 -6.50 -1.88 -11.67
CA VAL A 318 -5.33 -1.40 -12.43
C VAL A 318 -5.41 -1.87 -13.89
N GLY A 319 -6.07 -3.01 -14.14
CA GLY A 319 -6.30 -3.52 -15.48
C GLY A 319 -7.32 -4.65 -15.53
N SER A 320 -7.35 -5.37 -16.65
CA SER A 320 -8.18 -6.56 -16.80
C SER A 320 -7.67 -7.71 -15.91
N PHE A 321 -8.56 -8.61 -15.51
CA PHE A 321 -8.17 -9.78 -14.73
C PHE A 321 -7.20 -10.70 -15.50
N LEU A 322 -6.28 -11.31 -14.76
CA LEU A 322 -5.39 -12.34 -15.27
C LEU A 322 -6.21 -13.50 -15.86
N PRO A 323 -5.74 -14.10 -16.97
CA PRO A 323 -6.36 -15.29 -17.51
C PRO A 323 -6.36 -16.41 -16.47
N ILE A 324 -7.44 -17.19 -16.45
CA ILE A 324 -7.54 -18.35 -15.56
C ILE A 324 -6.44 -19.38 -15.87
N VAL A 325 -6.05 -19.47 -17.14
CA VAL A 325 -4.87 -20.24 -17.57
C VAL A 325 -3.63 -19.37 -17.37
N PRO A 326 -2.70 -19.74 -16.48
CA PRO A 326 -1.55 -18.90 -16.19
C PRO A 326 -0.61 -18.80 -17.40
N VAL A 327 -0.10 -17.59 -17.63
CA VAL A 327 0.86 -17.27 -18.71
C VAL A 327 2.23 -16.90 -18.14
N ALA A 328 3.29 -17.00 -18.94
CA ALA A 328 4.65 -16.72 -18.50
C ALA A 328 4.91 -15.22 -18.27
N SER A 329 4.32 -14.35 -19.10
CA SER A 329 4.35 -12.90 -18.93
C SER A 329 2.98 -12.44 -18.44
N ALA A 330 2.78 -12.53 -17.13
CA ALA A 330 1.51 -12.22 -16.50
C ALA A 330 1.41 -10.73 -16.15
N ASN A 331 0.37 -10.08 -16.65
CA ASN A 331 -0.04 -8.74 -16.29
C ASN A 331 -1.57 -8.72 -16.17
N GLY A 332 -2.08 -8.35 -15.01
CA GLY A 332 -3.51 -8.22 -14.81
C GLY A 332 -3.95 -8.34 -13.36
N ASP A 333 -5.25 -8.15 -13.16
CA ASP A 333 -5.89 -8.13 -11.86
C ASP A 333 -6.26 -9.54 -11.36
N GLY A 334 -6.46 -9.66 -10.06
CA GLY A 334 -6.97 -10.85 -9.40
C GLY A 334 -7.45 -10.52 -8.00
N TYR A 335 -7.89 -11.52 -7.24
CA TYR A 335 -8.26 -11.32 -5.85
C TYR A 335 -7.39 -12.11 -4.90
N PHE A 336 -6.96 -11.47 -3.83
CA PHE A 336 -6.58 -12.17 -2.61
C PHE A 336 -7.82 -12.32 -1.74
N ILE A 337 -8.23 -13.56 -1.45
CA ILE A 337 -9.36 -13.88 -0.58
C ILE A 337 -8.82 -14.24 0.79
N MET A 338 -9.28 -13.56 1.85
CA MET A 338 -8.90 -13.89 3.22
C MET A 338 -9.57 -15.19 3.65
N VAL A 339 -8.77 -16.16 4.08
CA VAL A 339 -9.24 -17.50 4.44
C VAL A 339 -9.12 -17.82 5.92
N ASP A 340 -8.11 -17.26 6.60
CA ASP A 340 -7.88 -17.51 8.03
C ASP A 340 -6.92 -16.46 8.62
N THR A 341 -6.54 -16.67 9.88
CA THR A 341 -5.46 -15.98 10.58
C THR A 341 -4.45 -16.97 11.13
N THR A 342 -3.16 -16.63 11.11
CA THR A 342 -2.14 -17.44 11.79
C THR A 342 -2.35 -17.38 13.31
N TYR A 343 -1.69 -18.27 14.07
CA TYR A 343 -1.68 -18.21 15.54
C TYR A 343 -1.12 -16.90 16.11
N LYS A 344 -0.41 -16.10 15.29
CA LYS A 344 0.11 -14.77 15.66
C LYS A 344 -0.88 -13.64 15.32
N GLY A 345 -1.96 -13.94 14.61
CA GLY A 345 -2.96 -13.00 14.15
C GLY A 345 -2.81 -12.57 12.69
N ASP A 346 -1.74 -12.95 11.99
CA ASP A 346 -1.50 -12.54 10.59
C ASP A 346 -2.64 -13.00 9.69
N LYS A 347 -3.19 -12.08 8.89
CA LYS A 347 -4.23 -12.43 7.92
C LYS A 347 -3.61 -13.32 6.86
N ILE A 348 -4.25 -14.46 6.59
CA ILE A 348 -3.88 -15.38 5.52
C ILE A 348 -4.84 -15.12 4.36
N LEU A 349 -4.29 -14.65 3.24
CA LEU A 349 -5.04 -14.48 2.00
C LEU A 349 -4.45 -15.34 0.90
N ILE A 350 -5.31 -15.89 0.03
CA ILE A 350 -4.89 -16.72 -1.09
C ILE A 350 -5.42 -16.12 -2.39
N ALA A 351 -4.59 -16.12 -3.43
CA ALA A 351 -5.03 -15.68 -4.76
C ALA A 351 -6.16 -16.57 -5.31
N ASP A 352 -7.20 -15.94 -5.86
CA ASP A 352 -8.35 -16.58 -6.47
C ASP A 352 -8.01 -17.34 -7.77
N ARG A 353 -6.79 -17.22 -8.30
CA ARG A 353 -6.29 -17.95 -9.49
C ARG A 353 -4.77 -18.19 -9.41
N ASN A 354 -4.25 -19.01 -10.33
CA ASN A 354 -2.81 -19.04 -10.57
C ASN A 354 -2.36 -17.71 -11.21
N THR A 355 -1.29 -17.10 -10.70
CA THR A 355 -0.86 -15.76 -11.13
C THR A 355 0.06 -15.78 -12.34
N GLN A 356 0.96 -16.76 -12.43
CA GLN A 356 1.92 -16.85 -13.52
C GLN A 356 2.36 -18.29 -13.73
N ASN A 357 2.76 -18.58 -14.96
CA ASN A 357 3.49 -19.79 -15.31
C ASN A 357 4.97 -19.61 -14.99
N LEU A 358 5.44 -20.24 -13.90
CA LEU A 358 6.83 -20.23 -13.47
C LEU A 358 7.22 -21.60 -12.93
N SER A 359 8.50 -21.96 -13.03
CA SER A 359 9.05 -23.12 -12.34
C SER A 359 9.13 -22.86 -10.84
N TRP A 360 9.17 -23.94 -10.06
CA TRP A 360 9.39 -23.83 -8.62
C TRP A 360 10.76 -23.23 -8.31
N ASP A 361 11.79 -23.54 -9.11
CA ASP A 361 13.14 -22.97 -8.94
C ASP A 361 13.17 -21.45 -9.11
N ALA A 362 12.41 -20.89 -10.06
CA ALA A 362 12.28 -19.45 -10.23
C ALA A 362 11.61 -18.79 -9.02
N LEU A 363 10.55 -19.42 -8.47
CA LEU A 363 9.86 -18.96 -7.27
C LEU A 363 10.75 -19.03 -6.03
N ASN A 364 11.56 -20.08 -5.92
CA ASN A 364 12.52 -20.25 -4.85
C ASN A 364 13.67 -19.24 -4.94
N THR A 365 14.17 -18.97 -6.15
CA THR A 365 15.20 -17.95 -6.40
C THR A 365 14.69 -16.56 -6.01
N ALA A 366 13.41 -16.27 -6.28
CA ALA A 366 12.77 -15.04 -5.81
C ALA A 366 12.54 -15.00 -4.29
N GLY A 367 12.63 -16.13 -3.59
CA GLY A 367 12.41 -16.24 -2.14
C GLY A 367 10.96 -16.56 -1.73
N VAL A 368 10.04 -16.70 -2.68
CA VAL A 368 8.60 -16.96 -2.43
C VAL A 368 8.38 -18.37 -1.89
N ALA A 369 9.22 -19.34 -2.29
CA ALA A 369 9.12 -20.71 -1.81
C ALA A 369 9.77 -20.92 -0.42
N SER A 370 10.28 -19.86 0.22
CA SER A 370 10.87 -19.94 1.56
C SER A 370 9.80 -20.11 2.65
N GLY A 371 10.18 -20.70 3.78
CA GLY A 371 9.26 -20.91 4.91
C GLY A 371 8.74 -19.61 5.54
N SER A 372 9.52 -18.53 5.49
CA SER A 372 9.11 -17.20 5.95
C SER A 372 8.35 -16.39 4.89
N GLY A 373 8.37 -16.84 3.63
CA GLY A 373 7.93 -16.04 2.49
C GLY A 373 8.89 -14.91 2.12
N LEU A 374 8.61 -14.28 0.98
CA LEU A 374 9.29 -13.09 0.45
C LEU A 374 8.64 -11.82 1.02
N PRO A 375 9.36 -10.99 1.81
CA PRO A 375 8.84 -9.72 2.28
C PRO A 375 8.52 -8.75 1.14
N ILE A 376 7.33 -8.14 1.18
CA ILE A 376 6.90 -7.13 0.21
C ILE A 376 7.29 -5.74 0.73
N LYS A 377 8.22 -5.08 0.05
CA LYS A 377 8.71 -3.75 0.44
C LYS A 377 8.05 -2.59 -0.32
N GLY A 378 7.43 -2.89 -1.45
CA GLY A 378 6.78 -1.91 -2.30
C GLY A 378 5.69 -2.54 -3.15
N LEU A 379 4.59 -1.81 -3.31
CA LEU A 379 3.47 -2.14 -4.17
C LEU A 379 3.52 -1.25 -5.41
N HIS A 380 3.50 -1.83 -6.61
CA HIS A 380 3.58 -1.04 -7.84
C HIS A 380 2.30 -0.22 -8.03
N THR A 381 2.45 0.92 -8.70
CA THR A 381 1.35 1.88 -8.88
C THR A 381 1.05 2.18 -10.34
N ILE A 382 1.90 1.73 -11.27
CA ILE A 382 1.75 1.98 -12.71
C ILE A 382 1.44 0.66 -13.41
N PRO A 383 0.32 0.53 -14.14
CA PRO A 383 0.02 -0.64 -14.97
C PRO A 383 1.03 -0.81 -16.09
N ALA A 384 1.04 -1.95 -16.77
CA ALA A 384 1.70 -2.01 -18.08
C ALA A 384 0.93 -1.14 -19.08
N MET A 385 1.60 -0.13 -19.62
CA MET A 385 1.04 0.82 -20.56
C MET A 385 1.08 0.26 -21.99
N SER A 386 0.00 0.44 -22.75
CA SER A 386 -0.07 0.15 -24.19
C SER A 386 -0.15 1.42 -25.06
N GLY A 387 -0.06 2.58 -24.42
CA GLY A 387 -0.17 3.91 -25.01
C GLY A 387 0.03 5.01 -23.96
N TYR A 388 -0.24 6.27 -24.29
CA TYR A 388 0.01 7.41 -23.39
C TYR A 388 -0.94 7.53 -22.20
N SER A 389 -2.03 6.76 -22.18
CA SER A 389 -3.05 6.83 -21.13
C SER A 389 -3.53 5.44 -20.76
N SER A 390 -3.78 5.24 -19.47
CA SER A 390 -4.51 4.12 -18.90
C SER A 390 -5.66 4.65 -18.02
N PRO A 391 -6.52 3.79 -17.46
CA PRO A 391 -7.51 4.20 -16.46
C PRO A 391 -6.89 4.81 -15.19
N THR A 392 -5.61 4.57 -14.89
CA THR A 392 -4.97 5.00 -13.64
C THR A 392 -4.03 6.19 -13.81
N CYS A 393 -3.41 6.35 -14.98
CA CYS A 393 -2.46 7.42 -15.23
C CYS A 393 -2.27 7.77 -16.71
N THR A 394 -1.73 8.96 -16.97
CA THR A 394 -1.18 9.37 -18.26
C THR A 394 0.32 9.60 -18.14
N VAL A 395 1.04 9.46 -19.26
CA VAL A 395 2.50 9.62 -19.32
C VAL A 395 2.89 10.55 -20.46
N SER A 396 4.03 11.22 -20.31
CA SER A 396 4.57 12.14 -21.32
C SER A 396 6.06 12.34 -21.12
N ALA A 397 6.78 12.78 -22.15
CA ALA A 397 8.16 13.20 -22.05
C ALA A 397 8.37 14.60 -22.66
N SER A 398 9.46 15.28 -22.28
CA SER A 398 9.89 16.53 -22.92
C SER A 398 10.28 16.31 -24.38
N THR A 399 11.00 15.22 -24.67
CA THR A 399 11.38 14.82 -26.02
C THR A 399 11.29 13.32 -26.19
N GLU A 400 11.11 12.89 -27.44
CA GLU A 400 11.09 11.49 -27.85
C GLU A 400 11.89 11.38 -29.14
N PHE A 401 12.78 10.40 -29.23
CA PHE A 401 13.58 10.19 -30.44
C PHE A 401 12.71 9.97 -31.68
N ASP A 402 11.62 9.21 -31.52
CA ASP A 402 10.54 9.08 -32.49
C ASP A 402 9.23 8.75 -31.78
N GLN A 403 8.09 8.95 -32.47
CA GLN A 403 6.76 8.73 -31.92
C GLN A 403 6.22 7.30 -32.12
N THR A 404 7.04 6.36 -32.60
CA THR A 404 6.59 5.01 -33.00
C THR A 404 7.21 3.92 -32.13
N ASN A 405 8.53 3.92 -32.01
CA ASN A 405 9.34 2.90 -31.35
C ASN A 405 9.89 3.37 -29.99
N HIS A 406 10.08 4.67 -29.80
CA HIS A 406 10.77 5.23 -28.63
C HIS A 406 9.96 6.30 -27.87
N ASN A 407 8.63 6.25 -27.97
CA ASN A 407 7.73 7.15 -27.27
C ASN A 407 7.68 6.89 -25.75
N ALA A 408 7.25 7.88 -24.98
CA ALA A 408 7.35 7.93 -23.51
C ALA A 408 6.72 6.73 -22.81
N TRP A 409 5.59 6.25 -23.32
CA TRP A 409 4.86 5.14 -22.70
C TRP A 409 5.61 3.81 -22.76
N LYS A 410 6.62 3.66 -23.63
CA LYS A 410 7.48 2.47 -23.68
C LYS A 410 8.32 2.28 -22.43
N ALA A 411 8.64 3.34 -21.69
CA ALA A 411 9.26 3.19 -20.37
C ALA A 411 8.31 2.53 -19.34
N PHE A 412 7.03 2.34 -19.66
CA PHE A 412 6.01 1.84 -18.76
C PHE A 412 5.27 0.63 -19.33
N ASP A 413 5.71 0.08 -20.47
CA ASP A 413 5.08 -1.08 -21.12
C ASP A 413 5.56 -2.43 -20.56
N VAL A 414 6.49 -2.39 -19.59
CA VAL A 414 6.99 -3.56 -18.82
C VAL A 414 7.80 -4.50 -19.73
N SER A 415 8.33 -3.98 -20.83
CA SER A 415 9.22 -4.69 -21.74
C SER A 415 10.69 -4.49 -21.39
N SER A 416 11.52 -5.51 -21.65
CA SER A 416 12.97 -5.37 -21.57
C SER A 416 13.62 -5.07 -22.92
N ILE A 417 12.82 -4.94 -23.99
CA ILE A 417 13.32 -4.76 -25.37
C ILE A 417 12.81 -3.48 -26.02
N SER A 418 11.66 -2.96 -25.57
CA SER A 418 11.20 -1.62 -25.91
C SER A 418 11.55 -0.64 -24.79
N TYR A 419 11.78 0.61 -25.17
CA TYR A 419 12.25 1.65 -24.26
C TYR A 419 11.84 3.02 -24.79
N TRP A 420 11.68 3.97 -23.88
CA TRP A 420 11.68 5.38 -24.25
C TRP A 420 13.14 5.87 -24.35
N THR A 421 13.42 6.76 -25.29
CA THR A 421 14.68 7.52 -25.31
C THR A 421 14.42 8.97 -25.73
N SER A 422 15.13 9.90 -25.10
CA SER A 422 15.13 11.31 -25.49
C SER A 422 15.68 11.50 -26.90
N THR A 423 15.42 12.65 -27.51
CA THR A 423 16.18 13.08 -28.70
C THR A 423 17.67 13.26 -28.35
N SER A 424 18.55 13.18 -29.35
CA SER A 424 19.95 13.52 -29.16
C SER A 424 20.10 15.02 -28.89
N ALA A 425 20.90 15.36 -27.88
CA ALA A 425 21.34 16.73 -27.66
C ALA A 425 22.85 16.82 -27.87
N THR A 426 23.38 18.00 -28.21
CA THR A 426 24.83 18.29 -28.26
C THR A 426 25.30 19.13 -27.07
N ALA A 427 24.37 19.50 -26.18
CA ALA A 427 24.58 20.23 -24.94
C ALA A 427 23.70 19.63 -23.82
N THR A 428 24.01 19.97 -22.57
CA THR A 428 23.21 19.57 -21.39
C THR A 428 21.87 20.32 -21.37
N THR A 429 20.88 19.78 -22.07
CA THR A 429 19.47 20.16 -21.93
C THR A 429 18.79 19.28 -20.89
N GLU A 430 17.92 19.86 -20.07
CA GLU A 430 17.10 19.08 -19.13
C GLU A 430 16.11 18.20 -19.90
N GLU A 431 15.89 16.97 -19.41
CA GLU A 431 14.85 16.07 -19.93
C GLU A 431 13.92 15.65 -18.82
N VAL A 432 12.66 15.47 -19.17
CA VAL A 432 11.60 15.09 -18.25
C VAL A 432 10.89 13.87 -18.80
N LEU A 433 10.77 12.83 -17.99
CA LEU A 433 9.77 11.78 -18.15
C LEU A 433 8.76 11.91 -17.01
N LYS A 434 7.48 12.12 -17.35
CA LYS A 434 6.41 12.48 -16.42
C LYS A 434 5.29 11.45 -16.43
N ILE A 435 4.75 11.18 -15.24
CA ILE A 435 3.53 10.43 -14.98
C ILE A 435 2.53 11.34 -14.27
N GLN A 436 1.26 11.27 -14.67
CA GLN A 436 0.15 11.97 -14.03
C GLN A 436 -0.95 10.97 -13.69
N TYR A 437 -1.20 10.78 -12.39
CA TYR A 437 -2.23 9.89 -11.89
C TYR A 437 -3.61 10.55 -11.96
N VAL A 438 -4.65 9.74 -12.18
CA VAL A 438 -6.05 10.18 -12.12
C VAL A 438 -6.46 10.56 -10.69
N SER A 439 -5.90 9.88 -9.68
CA SER A 439 -6.05 10.21 -8.26
C SER A 439 -4.68 10.34 -7.60
N PRO A 440 -4.46 11.27 -6.65
CA PRO A 440 -3.16 11.43 -6.00
C PRO A 440 -2.68 10.14 -5.32
N VAL A 441 -1.41 9.76 -5.55
CA VAL A 441 -0.79 8.55 -4.98
C VAL A 441 0.40 8.95 -4.13
N LYS A 442 0.71 8.17 -3.08
CA LYS A 442 1.94 8.34 -2.27
C LYS A 442 3.01 7.39 -2.81
N ILE A 443 4.10 7.93 -3.32
CA ILE A 443 5.26 7.14 -3.79
C ILE A 443 6.40 7.25 -2.78
N THR A 444 7.03 6.13 -2.45
CA THR A 444 8.14 6.01 -1.48
C THR A 444 9.40 5.42 -2.09
N SER A 445 9.29 4.82 -3.28
CA SER A 445 10.44 4.36 -4.04
C SER A 445 10.15 4.32 -5.52
N TYR A 446 11.22 4.36 -6.32
CA TYR A 446 11.15 4.17 -7.77
C TYR A 446 12.26 3.26 -8.25
N GLN A 447 12.01 2.56 -9.35
CA GLN A 447 12.96 1.68 -10.02
C GLN A 447 13.15 2.16 -11.46
N LEU A 448 14.42 2.20 -11.89
CA LEU A 448 14.83 2.55 -13.24
C LEU A 448 15.61 1.39 -13.84
N HIS A 449 15.13 0.85 -14.95
CA HIS A 449 15.90 -0.01 -15.84
C HIS A 449 16.43 0.85 -17.00
N ALA A 450 17.67 1.29 -16.88
CA ALA A 450 18.25 2.24 -17.82
C ALA A 450 18.60 1.58 -19.15
N LYS A 451 18.17 2.17 -20.26
CA LYS A 451 18.82 1.98 -21.57
C LYS A 451 20.07 2.84 -21.63
N TYR A 452 19.89 4.12 -21.33
CA TYR A 452 20.93 5.14 -21.20
C TYR A 452 20.71 5.86 -19.87
N GLY A 453 21.54 5.54 -18.86
CA GLY A 453 21.33 6.03 -17.50
C GLY A 453 21.55 7.54 -17.37
N PRO A 454 20.75 8.26 -16.56
CA PRO A 454 21.06 9.65 -16.21
C PRO A 454 22.32 9.72 -15.34
N LYS A 455 23.09 10.80 -15.49
CA LYS A 455 24.23 11.11 -14.63
C LYS A 455 23.75 11.86 -13.39
N GLN A 456 23.03 12.97 -13.59
CA GLN A 456 22.41 13.73 -12.50
C GLN A 456 20.93 13.91 -12.77
N TRP A 457 20.08 13.69 -11.77
CA TRP A 457 18.63 13.85 -11.89
C TRP A 457 17.96 14.16 -10.56
N ALA A 458 16.76 14.73 -10.64
CA ALA A 458 15.83 14.90 -9.53
C ALA A 458 14.56 14.10 -9.81
N PHE A 459 14.09 13.35 -8.81
CA PHE A 459 12.75 12.77 -8.79
C PHE A 459 11.83 13.72 -8.03
N GLU A 460 10.86 14.29 -8.74
CA GLU A 460 10.05 15.42 -8.29
C GLU A 460 8.56 15.08 -8.34
N ALA A 461 7.76 15.73 -7.49
CA ALA A 461 6.32 15.53 -7.44
C ALA A 461 5.54 16.86 -7.30
N SER A 462 4.31 16.89 -7.81
CA SER A 462 3.46 18.08 -7.83
C SER A 462 1.98 17.75 -7.80
N ASN A 463 1.16 18.69 -7.28
CA ASN A 463 -0.30 18.62 -7.32
C ASN A 463 -0.93 19.64 -8.28
N ASP A 464 -0.20 20.68 -8.69
CA ASP A 464 -0.67 21.75 -9.59
C ASP A 464 0.08 21.76 -10.94
N GLY A 465 1.17 20.99 -11.07
CA GLY A 465 2.06 20.97 -12.22
C GLY A 465 3.01 22.18 -12.31
N ILE A 466 2.93 23.12 -11.36
CA ILE A 466 3.69 24.37 -11.34
C ILE A 466 4.77 24.31 -10.26
N VAL A 467 4.39 23.96 -9.03
CA VAL A 467 5.31 23.82 -7.90
C VAL A 467 5.70 22.35 -7.74
N TRP A 468 7.00 22.08 -7.77
CA TRP A 468 7.55 20.72 -7.73
C TRP A 468 8.41 20.52 -6.48
N ASP A 469 8.02 19.57 -5.65
CA ASP A 469 8.81 19.13 -4.50
C ASP A 469 9.85 18.10 -4.95
N ILE A 470 11.11 18.27 -4.54
CA ILE A 470 12.17 17.28 -4.79
C ILE A 470 12.07 16.19 -3.73
N LEU A 471 11.74 14.96 -4.15
CA LEU A 471 11.62 13.82 -3.24
C LEU A 471 12.92 13.03 -3.13
N HIS A 472 13.72 13.00 -4.20
CA HIS A 472 15.02 12.34 -4.23
C HIS A 472 15.89 12.97 -5.34
N SER A 473 17.22 12.97 -5.16
CA SER A 473 18.18 13.37 -6.18
C SER A 473 19.24 12.29 -6.36
N GLY A 474 19.66 12.05 -7.59
CA GLY A 474 20.71 11.09 -7.91
C GLY A 474 21.89 11.75 -8.61
N ASP A 475 23.08 11.24 -8.32
CA ASP A 475 24.34 11.59 -8.97
C ASP A 475 25.20 10.33 -9.15
N GLU A 476 25.26 9.82 -10.37
CA GLU A 476 25.98 8.61 -10.76
C GLU A 476 27.11 9.02 -11.71
N GLN A 477 28.35 9.04 -11.23
CA GLN A 477 29.49 9.49 -12.03
C GLN A 477 29.86 8.51 -13.16
N THR A 478 29.49 7.24 -13.02
CA THR A 478 29.76 6.18 -14.00
C THR A 478 28.49 5.77 -14.73
N ALA A 479 28.57 5.65 -16.05
CA ALA A 479 27.44 5.20 -16.87
C ALA A 479 26.96 3.80 -16.45
N TRP A 480 25.66 3.65 -16.27
CA TRP A 480 25.01 2.44 -15.76
C TRP A 480 23.93 1.94 -16.74
N ASN A 481 24.30 1.88 -18.01
CA ASN A 481 23.43 1.40 -19.09
C ASN A 481 23.07 -0.07 -18.91
N GLU A 482 21.86 -0.46 -19.32
CA GLU A 482 21.33 -1.83 -19.27
C GLU A 482 21.24 -2.40 -17.83
N THR A 483 21.19 -1.54 -16.81
CA THR A 483 21.11 -1.96 -15.41
C THR A 483 19.85 -1.43 -14.71
N ILE A 484 19.41 -2.19 -13.70
CA ILE A 484 18.27 -1.86 -12.86
C ILE A 484 18.78 -1.27 -11.55
N LYS A 485 18.28 -0.09 -11.18
CA LYS A 485 18.52 0.53 -9.87
C LYS A 485 17.20 0.90 -9.20
N THR A 486 17.12 0.69 -7.89
CA THR A 486 15.96 1.04 -7.07
C THR A 486 16.38 2.07 -6.03
N PHE A 487 15.58 3.12 -5.87
CA PHE A 487 15.85 4.25 -4.98
C PHE A 487 14.66 4.42 -4.05
N SER A 488 14.91 4.48 -2.74
CA SER A 488 13.89 4.67 -1.70
C SER A 488 14.11 5.99 -0.99
N PHE A 489 13.02 6.64 -0.59
CA PHE A 489 13.03 7.95 0.04
C PHE A 489 11.81 8.10 0.96
N ASN A 490 11.89 9.04 1.91
CA ASN A 490 10.78 9.33 2.79
C ASN A 490 9.80 10.29 2.10
N ASN A 491 8.53 9.92 2.06
CA ASN A 491 7.47 10.79 1.57
C ASN A 491 6.16 10.47 2.32
N ASP A 492 5.58 11.48 2.95
CA ASP A 492 4.34 11.43 3.72
C ASP A 492 3.15 12.07 2.97
N LYS A 493 3.37 12.62 1.78
CA LYS A 493 2.35 13.29 0.96
C LYS A 493 1.94 12.47 -0.27
N THR A 494 0.70 12.68 -0.69
CA THR A 494 0.18 12.19 -1.98
C THR A 494 0.30 13.26 -3.05
N TYR A 495 0.70 12.86 -4.26
CA TYR A 495 0.80 13.76 -5.41
C TYR A 495 0.07 13.19 -6.63
N SER A 496 -0.51 14.06 -7.45
CA SER A 496 -1.12 13.70 -8.72
C SER A 496 -0.12 13.60 -9.86
N GLN A 497 1.08 14.19 -9.74
CA GLN A 497 2.09 14.20 -10.78
C GLN A 497 3.47 13.87 -10.22
N TYR A 498 4.22 13.05 -10.97
CA TYR A 498 5.60 12.66 -10.68
C TYR A 498 6.44 12.80 -11.93
N ARG A 499 7.71 13.18 -11.79
CA ARG A 499 8.64 13.21 -12.91
C ARG A 499 10.07 12.88 -12.53
N ILE A 500 10.78 12.28 -13.48
CA ILE A 500 12.24 12.19 -13.46
C ILE A 500 12.76 13.37 -14.29
N ARG A 501 13.36 14.36 -13.63
CA ARG A 501 14.00 15.50 -14.28
C ARG A 501 15.51 15.26 -14.36
N VAL A 502 16.00 14.93 -15.54
CA VAL A 502 17.40 14.68 -15.83
C VAL A 502 18.11 16.01 -16.01
N LEU A 503 19.11 16.28 -15.18
CA LEU A 503 19.90 17.50 -15.15
C LEU A 503 21.19 17.34 -15.97
N GLU A 504 21.79 16.15 -15.93
CA GLU A 504 23.02 15.83 -16.67
C GLU A 504 22.98 14.40 -17.23
N ARG A 505 23.53 14.21 -18.44
CA ARG A 505 23.60 12.92 -19.15
C ARG A 505 25.05 12.43 -19.21
N HIS A 506 25.25 11.11 -19.29
CA HIS A 506 26.57 10.57 -19.60
C HIS A 506 26.95 10.82 -21.07
N VAL A 507 28.23 11.10 -21.30
CA VAL A 507 28.80 11.28 -22.63
C VAL A 507 29.34 9.94 -23.13
N TRP A 508 28.71 9.37 -24.17
CA TRP A 508 29.14 8.09 -24.73
C TRP A 508 30.01 8.24 -26.00
N SER A 509 29.83 9.34 -26.74
CA SER A 509 30.70 9.77 -27.83
C SER A 509 30.69 11.30 -27.90
N SER A 510 31.65 11.92 -28.59
CA SER A 510 31.80 13.38 -28.68
C SER A 510 30.59 14.13 -29.27
N THR A 511 29.55 13.43 -29.74
CA THR A 511 28.50 14.01 -30.58
C THR A 511 27.07 13.65 -30.15
N TYR A 512 26.84 12.62 -29.32
CA TYR A 512 25.48 12.15 -28.98
C TYR A 512 25.29 11.88 -27.49
N TYR A 513 24.25 12.49 -26.91
CA TYR A 513 23.89 12.43 -25.51
C TYR A 513 22.42 12.00 -25.42
N TYR A 514 22.15 10.83 -24.84
CA TYR A 514 20.80 10.27 -24.69
C TYR A 514 20.52 9.96 -23.22
N VAL A 515 19.24 9.98 -22.86
CA VAL A 515 18.73 9.31 -21.67
C VAL A 515 17.56 8.45 -22.10
N GLY A 516 17.43 7.25 -21.52
CA GLY A 516 16.38 6.33 -21.90
C GLY A 516 16.20 5.21 -20.90
N PHE A 517 14.98 4.68 -20.83
CA PHE A 517 14.59 3.66 -19.89
C PHE A 517 13.80 2.56 -20.61
N TYR A 518 14.20 1.31 -20.40
CA TYR A 518 13.36 0.15 -20.75
C TYR A 518 12.14 0.13 -19.86
N THR A 519 12.34 0.24 -18.55
CA THR A 519 11.24 0.29 -17.59
C THR A 519 11.47 1.32 -16.50
N VAL A 520 10.39 1.95 -16.09
CA VAL A 520 10.27 2.80 -14.91
C VAL A 520 9.07 2.30 -14.12
N GLN A 521 9.27 2.04 -12.83
CA GLN A 521 8.18 1.69 -11.92
C GLN A 521 8.23 2.51 -10.65
N LEU A 522 7.05 2.94 -10.20
CA LEU A 522 6.87 3.70 -8.96
C LEU A 522 6.12 2.84 -7.96
N PHE A 523 6.59 2.86 -6.71
CA PHE A 523 6.06 2.03 -5.64
C PHE A 523 5.59 2.86 -4.45
N THR A 524 4.48 2.44 -3.87
CA THR A 524 4.08 2.82 -2.51
C THR A 524 4.54 1.75 -1.52
N SER A 525 4.94 2.16 -0.33
CA SER A 525 5.16 1.20 0.76
C SER A 525 3.82 0.68 1.28
N PRO A 526 3.72 -0.61 1.63
CA PRO A 526 2.54 -1.14 2.30
C PRO A 526 2.38 -0.50 3.69
N GLU A 527 1.14 -0.34 4.17
CA GLU A 527 0.86 0.20 5.51
C GLU A 527 1.19 -0.79 6.64
N GLN A 528 1.22 -2.08 6.32
CA GLN A 528 1.50 -3.19 7.22
C GLN A 528 2.65 -4.03 6.65
N GLU A 529 3.37 -4.75 7.51
CA GLU A 529 4.31 -5.75 7.03
C GLU A 529 3.56 -6.86 6.28
N MET A 530 4.09 -7.23 5.12
CA MET A 530 3.48 -8.20 4.22
C MET A 530 4.54 -9.17 3.69
N ALA A 531 4.14 -10.42 3.49
CA ALA A 531 5.00 -11.44 2.88
C ALA A 531 4.22 -12.35 1.92
N MET A 532 4.86 -12.77 0.83
CA MET A 532 4.32 -13.72 -0.13
C MET A 532 4.96 -15.10 0.05
N ARG A 533 4.14 -16.15 0.10
CA ARG A 533 4.63 -17.54 0.09
C ARG A 533 3.78 -18.48 -0.75
N LEU A 534 4.19 -19.75 -0.82
CA LEU A 534 3.39 -20.83 -1.41
C LEU A 534 2.51 -21.52 -0.35
N LEU A 535 1.39 -22.08 -0.82
CA LEU A 535 0.54 -23.00 -0.05
C LEU A 535 1.30 -24.28 0.31
N THR A 536 0.94 -24.91 1.43
CA THR A 536 1.30 -26.32 1.68
C THR A 536 0.37 -27.27 0.91
N GLY A 537 0.91 -28.37 0.40
CA GLY A 537 0.21 -29.31 -0.49
C GLY A 537 0.01 -30.72 0.05
N GLY A 538 0.52 -31.02 1.26
CA GLY A 538 0.52 -32.36 1.85
C GLY A 538 1.58 -33.28 1.25
N VAL A 539 2.11 -34.22 2.03
CA VAL A 539 3.21 -35.11 1.61
C VAL A 539 2.74 -36.36 0.86
N SER A 540 1.43 -36.59 0.77
CA SER A 540 0.82 -37.70 0.04
C SER A 540 -0.64 -37.37 -0.33
N ALA A 541 -1.26 -38.17 -1.20
CA ALA A 541 -2.67 -38.00 -1.57
C ALA A 541 -3.64 -38.16 -0.37
N THR A 542 -3.24 -38.92 0.66
CA THR A 542 -4.02 -39.16 1.88
C THR A 542 -3.78 -38.14 2.98
N ASP A 543 -2.71 -37.35 2.87
CA ASP A 543 -2.42 -36.26 3.81
C ASP A 543 -3.38 -35.10 3.52
N LYS A 544 -4.22 -34.77 4.49
CA LYS A 544 -5.23 -33.71 4.43
C LYS A 544 -4.97 -32.58 5.42
N ASP A 545 -3.91 -32.68 6.22
CA ASP A 545 -3.50 -31.64 7.16
C ASP A 545 -2.58 -30.64 6.45
N ASN A 546 -3.15 -29.92 5.48
CA ASN A 546 -2.45 -28.93 4.68
C ASN A 546 -3.40 -27.82 4.21
N GLU A 547 -2.83 -26.68 3.83
CA GLU A 547 -3.58 -25.48 3.46
C GLU A 547 -4.38 -25.66 2.18
N TRP A 548 -3.88 -26.45 1.23
CA TRP A 548 -4.62 -26.71 0.00
C TRP A 548 -5.93 -27.45 0.29
N ASP A 549 -5.89 -28.58 0.99
CA ASP A 549 -7.11 -29.34 1.34
C ASP A 549 -8.02 -28.57 2.32
N THR A 550 -7.46 -27.66 3.12
CA THR A 550 -8.24 -26.83 4.06
C THR A 550 -9.01 -25.71 3.36
N TYR A 551 -8.35 -24.97 2.45
CA TYR A 551 -8.91 -23.71 1.91
C TYR A 551 -9.38 -23.81 0.46
N ILE A 552 -8.77 -24.67 -0.37
CA ILE A 552 -9.07 -24.74 -1.80
C ILE A 552 -10.16 -25.78 -2.09
N THR A 553 -11.41 -25.42 -1.77
CA THR A 553 -12.54 -26.36 -1.74
C THR A 553 -13.53 -26.27 -2.92
N ASP A 554 -13.51 -25.17 -3.68
CA ASP A 554 -14.51 -24.87 -4.73
C ASP A 554 -13.85 -24.33 -6.01
N ASP A 555 -14.08 -24.98 -7.16
CA ASP A 555 -13.46 -24.60 -8.43
C ASP A 555 -13.91 -23.21 -8.93
N GLN A 556 -15.13 -22.76 -8.60
CA GLN A 556 -15.65 -21.45 -9.01
C GLN A 556 -15.03 -20.32 -8.20
N ILE A 557 -14.86 -20.52 -6.89
CA ILE A 557 -14.19 -19.51 -6.02
C ILE A 557 -12.71 -19.39 -6.39
N TRP A 558 -12.06 -20.52 -6.66
CA TRP A 558 -10.62 -20.58 -6.89
C TRP A 558 -10.22 -20.61 -8.36
N ASN A 559 -11.16 -20.34 -9.27
CA ASN A 559 -10.97 -20.34 -10.72
C ASN A 559 -10.06 -21.50 -11.18
N ASN A 560 -10.35 -22.71 -10.73
CA ASN A 560 -9.49 -23.86 -11.02
C ASN A 560 -10.05 -24.65 -12.21
N VAL A 561 -9.36 -24.56 -13.35
CA VAL A 561 -9.76 -25.18 -14.63
C VAL A 561 -8.79 -26.26 -15.07
N ASN A 562 -8.43 -27.17 -14.16
CA ASN A 562 -7.51 -28.27 -14.41
C ASN A 562 -6.04 -27.82 -14.63
N HIS A 563 -5.55 -26.88 -13.81
CA HIS A 563 -4.14 -26.45 -13.82
C HIS A 563 -3.47 -26.75 -12.49
N GLY A 564 -2.20 -27.15 -12.57
CA GLY A 564 -1.40 -27.42 -11.38
C GLY A 564 -0.87 -26.14 -10.76
N SER A 565 -1.00 -25.99 -9.45
CA SER A 565 -0.34 -24.96 -8.65
C SER A 565 0.83 -25.58 -7.88
N TRP A 566 1.99 -24.93 -7.94
CA TRP A 566 3.12 -25.25 -7.09
C TRP A 566 2.81 -25.01 -5.62
N THR A 567 3.27 -25.93 -4.77
CA THR A 567 3.21 -25.81 -3.31
C THR A 567 4.63 -25.75 -2.73
N SER A 568 4.75 -25.40 -1.46
CA SER A 568 6.02 -25.45 -0.71
C SER A 568 6.43 -26.88 -0.33
N THR A 569 5.56 -27.87 -0.51
CA THR A 569 5.78 -29.23 0.01
C THR A 569 6.70 -30.04 -0.89
N THR A 570 7.73 -30.63 -0.29
CA THR A 570 8.64 -31.59 -0.93
C THR A 570 8.00 -32.96 -1.02
N ASP A 571 8.16 -33.63 -2.15
CA ASP A 571 7.77 -35.03 -2.30
C ASP A 571 8.71 -35.93 -1.47
N PRO A 572 8.22 -36.73 -0.51
CA PRO A 572 9.06 -37.62 0.29
C PRO A 572 9.84 -38.66 -0.53
N SER A 573 9.34 -39.03 -1.71
CA SER A 573 9.95 -40.01 -2.61
C SER A 573 11.01 -39.40 -3.53
N ASN A 574 11.01 -38.08 -3.69
CA ASN A 574 11.94 -37.36 -4.55
C ASN A 574 12.21 -35.95 -4.02
N SER A 575 13.37 -35.75 -3.38
CA SER A 575 13.76 -34.46 -2.81
C SER A 575 13.92 -33.32 -3.84
N LYS A 576 14.08 -33.67 -5.12
CA LYS A 576 14.11 -32.73 -6.26
C LYS A 576 12.73 -32.44 -6.86
N ALA A 577 11.67 -33.01 -6.30
CA ALA A 577 10.31 -32.76 -6.72
C ALA A 577 9.54 -31.94 -5.67
N ARG A 578 8.54 -31.22 -6.15
CA ARG A 578 7.60 -30.46 -5.33
C ARG A 578 6.19 -30.87 -5.67
N VAL A 579 5.35 -30.83 -4.65
CA VAL A 579 3.94 -31.20 -4.76
C VAL A 579 3.20 -30.14 -5.55
N ILE A 580 2.35 -30.62 -6.45
CA ILE A 580 1.50 -29.84 -7.33
C ILE A 580 0.06 -30.25 -7.06
N ARG A 581 -0.83 -29.27 -6.92
CA ARG A 581 -2.26 -29.50 -6.63
C ARG A 581 -3.15 -28.81 -7.66
N GLY A 582 -4.43 -29.21 -7.78
CA GLY A 582 -5.40 -28.63 -8.72
C GLY A 582 -5.40 -29.25 -10.13
N TYR A 583 -4.40 -30.05 -10.46
CA TYR A 583 -4.31 -30.77 -11.73
C TYR A 583 -5.20 -32.02 -11.76
N ASN A 584 -6.04 -32.11 -12.78
CA ASN A 584 -7.14 -33.03 -13.01
C ASN A 584 -8.22 -33.01 -11.90
N GLY A 585 -8.36 -31.87 -11.22
CA GLY A 585 -9.32 -31.62 -10.14
C GLY A 585 -8.65 -31.21 -8.83
N LEU A 586 -9.39 -30.49 -7.97
CA LEU A 586 -8.87 -29.91 -6.72
C LEU A 586 -8.27 -30.92 -5.74
N LYS A 587 -8.84 -32.12 -5.68
CA LYS A 587 -8.47 -33.15 -4.71
C LYS A 587 -7.24 -33.96 -5.11
N ASN A 588 -6.79 -33.83 -6.35
CA ASN A 588 -5.66 -34.60 -6.84
C ASN A 588 -4.35 -34.10 -6.27
N TRP A 589 -3.46 -35.06 -6.05
CA TRP A 589 -2.11 -34.87 -5.57
C TRP A 589 -1.15 -35.43 -6.62
N THR A 590 -0.15 -34.65 -7.00
CA THR A 590 0.93 -35.07 -7.89
C THR A 590 2.20 -34.30 -7.53
N SER A 591 3.33 -34.66 -8.14
CA SER A 591 4.59 -33.97 -7.95
C SER A 591 5.34 -33.86 -9.28
N GLY A 592 6.28 -32.92 -9.35
CA GLY A 592 7.11 -32.70 -10.53
C GLY A 592 8.47 -32.11 -10.17
N SER A 593 9.44 -32.28 -11.06
CA SER A 593 10.77 -31.68 -10.93
C SER A 593 10.68 -30.16 -10.80
N THR A 594 11.54 -29.55 -9.97
CA THR A 594 11.44 -28.13 -9.62
C THR A 594 11.75 -27.15 -10.76
N ASP A 595 12.44 -27.62 -11.79
CA ASP A 595 12.79 -26.90 -13.01
C ASP A 595 11.67 -26.90 -14.07
N LEU A 596 10.60 -27.66 -13.85
CA LEU A 596 9.53 -27.85 -14.82
C LEU A 596 8.80 -26.52 -15.13
N THR A 597 8.85 -26.10 -16.38
CA THR A 597 8.03 -25.02 -16.95
C THR A 597 7.11 -25.60 -18.02
N THR A 598 5.83 -25.83 -17.69
CA THR A 598 4.84 -26.31 -18.67
C THR A 598 3.58 -25.44 -18.62
N PRO A 599 2.88 -25.21 -19.74
CA PRO A 599 1.70 -24.34 -19.82
C PRO A 599 0.60 -24.60 -18.75
N SER A 600 0.54 -25.82 -18.21
CA SER A 600 -0.45 -26.25 -17.20
C SER A 600 0.06 -26.19 -15.74
N ARG A 601 1.15 -25.46 -15.48
CA ARG A 601 1.77 -25.30 -14.14
C ARG A 601 2.01 -23.83 -13.83
N GLY A 602 1.44 -23.37 -12.73
CA GLY A 602 1.68 -22.02 -12.21
C GLY A 602 1.78 -22.05 -10.69
N PHE A 603 1.57 -20.92 -10.05
CA PHE A 603 1.49 -20.85 -8.61
C PHE A 603 0.37 -19.93 -8.16
N ARG A 604 -0.08 -20.16 -6.94
CA ARG A 604 -1.15 -19.40 -6.29
C ARG A 604 -0.57 -18.80 -5.01
N PRO A 605 -0.21 -17.51 -5.01
CA PRO A 605 0.45 -16.91 -3.87
C PRO A 605 -0.46 -16.87 -2.65
N VAL A 606 0.15 -17.06 -1.48
CA VAL A 606 -0.41 -16.75 -0.17
C VAL A 606 0.18 -15.42 0.27
N LEU A 607 -0.67 -14.43 0.49
CA LEU A 607 -0.31 -13.15 1.09
C LEU A 607 -0.54 -13.25 2.60
N LEU A 608 0.52 -13.06 3.36
CA LEU A 608 0.48 -12.83 4.79
C LEU A 608 0.51 -11.32 5.03
N ILE A 609 -0.43 -10.83 5.83
CA ILE A 609 -0.46 -9.43 6.27
C ILE A 609 -0.41 -9.47 7.79
N GLU A 610 0.66 -8.94 8.37
CA GLU A 610 0.70 -8.76 9.82
C GLU A 610 -0.48 -7.86 10.23
N PRO A 611 -1.18 -8.14 11.34
CA PRO A 611 -2.17 -7.22 11.89
C PRO A 611 -1.57 -5.82 11.99
N LEU A 612 -2.43 -4.79 11.98
CA LEU A 612 -2.02 -3.42 12.29
C LEU A 612 -1.58 -3.42 13.77
N HIS A 613 -0.36 -3.86 14.03
CA HIS A 613 0.29 -3.92 15.33
C HIS A 613 0.77 -2.53 15.70
N ASN A 614 -0.15 -1.59 15.70
CA ASN A 614 0.05 -0.36 16.44
C ASN A 614 0.03 -0.79 17.91
N ASN A 615 1.21 -1.04 18.50
CA ASN A 615 1.37 -1.22 19.94
C ASN A 615 0.46 -0.22 20.63
N ARG A 616 -0.56 -0.71 21.33
CA ARG A 616 -1.51 0.13 22.04
C ARG A 616 -0.97 0.32 23.44
N PHE A 617 -0.77 1.57 23.82
CA PHE A 617 -0.26 1.93 25.12
C PHE A 617 -1.38 2.41 26.02
N LEU A 618 -1.40 1.91 27.24
CA LEU A 618 -2.21 2.42 28.33
C LEU A 618 -1.29 2.64 29.53
N ILE A 619 -1.70 3.49 30.47
CA ILE A 619 -0.95 3.73 31.70
C ILE A 619 -1.73 3.15 32.87
N LEU A 620 -1.05 2.39 33.73
CA LEU A 620 -1.61 2.06 35.04
C LEU A 620 -1.25 3.18 36.03
N ASP A 621 -2.28 3.80 36.58
CA ASP A 621 -2.19 4.85 37.59
C ASP A 621 -2.90 4.36 38.86
N GLY A 622 -2.13 3.79 39.79
CA GLY A 622 -2.69 3.04 40.92
C GLY A 622 -3.43 1.77 40.46
N THR A 623 -4.76 1.75 40.57
CA THR A 623 -5.62 0.65 40.10
C THR A 623 -6.30 0.94 38.76
N ASP A 624 -6.25 2.19 38.31
CA ASP A 624 -6.96 2.65 37.13
C ASP A 624 -6.07 2.51 35.90
N VAL A 625 -6.65 2.00 34.82
CA VAL A 625 -6.04 1.98 33.51
C VAL A 625 -6.50 3.22 32.76
N LYS A 626 -5.55 4.05 32.33
CA LYS A 626 -5.79 5.36 31.74
C LYS A 626 -5.21 5.49 30.33
N THR A 627 -5.80 6.39 29.57
CA THR A 627 -5.32 6.87 28.27
C THR A 627 -5.17 8.38 28.31
N TYR A 628 -4.34 8.94 27.45
CA TYR A 628 -4.15 10.38 27.33
C TYR A 628 -4.70 10.85 25.98
N THR A 629 -5.59 11.84 26.01
CA THR A 629 -6.23 12.43 24.84
C THR A 629 -5.92 13.93 24.79
N SER A 630 -6.40 14.62 23.75
CA SER A 630 -6.30 16.08 23.68
C SER A 630 -7.06 16.79 24.83
N SER A 631 -7.99 16.10 25.50
CA SER A 631 -8.69 16.56 26.70
C SER A 631 -8.00 16.20 28.02
N GLY A 632 -6.89 15.47 27.98
CA GLY A 632 -6.09 15.09 29.16
C GLY A 632 -6.20 13.60 29.51
N TRP A 633 -5.94 13.26 30.79
CA TRP A 633 -6.02 11.88 31.28
C TRP A 633 -7.46 11.41 31.41
N GLU A 634 -7.79 10.29 30.78
CA GLU A 634 -9.09 9.63 30.83
C GLU A 634 -8.96 8.22 31.42
N THR A 635 -9.89 7.85 32.32
CA THR A 635 -9.94 6.49 32.87
C THR A 635 -10.68 5.57 31.90
N VAL A 636 -10.00 4.52 31.46
CA VAL A 636 -10.49 3.52 30.51
C VAL A 636 -11.16 2.35 31.23
N GLY A 637 -10.71 2.03 32.44
CA GLY A 637 -11.24 0.96 33.28
C GLY A 637 -10.32 0.66 34.47
N ALA A 638 -10.56 -0.44 35.17
CA ALA A 638 -9.70 -0.92 36.26
C ALA A 638 -8.78 -2.05 35.79
N ALA A 639 -7.65 -2.26 36.47
CA ALA A 639 -6.78 -3.40 36.21
C ALA A 639 -7.44 -4.75 36.62
N PRO A 640 -7.17 -5.87 35.92
CA PRO A 640 -6.25 -6.00 34.77
C PRO A 640 -6.84 -5.46 33.46
N PRO A 641 -5.99 -4.95 32.54
CA PRO A 641 -6.46 -4.43 31.26
C PRO A 641 -7.03 -5.56 30.38
N THR A 642 -8.07 -5.26 29.60
CA THR A 642 -8.64 -6.17 28.60
C THR A 642 -8.22 -5.79 27.18
N ASP A 643 -8.33 -6.73 26.23
CA ASP A 643 -8.02 -6.46 24.82
C ASP A 643 -8.86 -5.29 24.26
N ASP A 644 -10.13 -5.21 24.64
CA ASP A 644 -11.05 -4.13 24.23
C ASP A 644 -10.56 -2.74 24.66
N MET A 645 -10.03 -2.63 25.89
CA MET A 645 -9.45 -1.39 26.41
C MET A 645 -8.28 -0.91 25.54
N PHE A 646 -7.45 -1.83 25.07
CA PHE A 646 -6.35 -1.50 24.15
C PHE A 646 -6.86 -1.14 22.75
N LEU A 647 -7.74 -1.96 22.18
CA LEU A 647 -8.26 -1.80 20.83
C LEU A 647 -8.97 -0.44 20.65
N ASN A 648 -9.83 -0.08 21.60
CA ASN A 648 -10.70 1.10 21.47
C ASN A 648 -10.12 2.37 22.09
N LYS A 649 -9.26 2.26 23.12
CA LYS A 649 -8.81 3.40 23.93
C LYS A 649 -7.30 3.50 24.09
N GLY A 650 -6.52 2.54 23.59
CA GLY A 650 -5.07 2.57 23.68
C GLY A 650 -4.45 3.69 22.82
N MET A 651 -3.44 4.35 23.37
CA MET A 651 -2.64 5.35 22.67
C MET A 651 -1.71 4.69 21.66
N LEU A 652 -1.44 5.39 20.56
CA LEU A 652 -0.53 4.93 19.51
C LEU A 652 0.93 5.35 19.75
N ASP A 653 1.12 6.42 20.53
CA ASP A 653 2.41 7.04 20.76
C ASP A 653 2.48 7.59 22.18
N LEU A 654 3.52 7.18 22.93
CA LEU A 654 3.80 7.63 24.29
C LEU A 654 4.35 9.07 24.35
N SER A 655 4.87 9.61 23.24
CA SER A 655 5.40 10.97 23.18
C SER A 655 4.33 12.00 23.56
N THR A 656 3.07 11.71 23.21
CA THR A 656 1.91 12.57 23.46
C THR A 656 1.61 12.75 24.94
N CYS A 657 1.83 11.72 25.76
CA CYS A 657 1.57 11.76 27.21
C CYS A 657 2.82 12.08 28.04
N ALA A 658 4.03 11.94 27.47
CA ALA A 658 5.29 12.07 28.20
C ALA A 658 5.42 13.36 29.05
N PRO A 659 5.05 14.56 28.57
CA PRO A 659 5.09 15.79 29.37
C PRO A 659 4.13 15.81 30.57
N TYR A 660 3.11 14.96 30.54
CA TYR A 660 1.97 14.95 31.47
C TYR A 660 2.00 13.76 32.44
N LEU A 661 3.05 12.93 32.39
CA LEU A 661 3.26 11.83 33.33
C LEU A 661 3.37 12.29 34.79
N LYS A 662 3.84 13.53 35.01
CA LYS A 662 3.96 14.15 36.34
C LYS A 662 2.61 14.42 37.02
N ASP A 663 1.52 14.42 36.23
CA ASP A 663 0.17 14.72 36.68
C ASP A 663 -0.59 13.46 37.12
N LEU A 664 0.01 12.27 36.94
CA LEU A 664 -0.50 11.00 37.43
C LEU A 664 -0.44 10.91 38.97
N ILE A 665 -1.34 10.12 39.55
CA ILE A 665 -1.43 9.91 40.99
C ILE A 665 -0.22 9.08 41.48
N ASP A 666 0.07 7.95 40.83
CA ASP A 666 1.20 7.06 41.12
C ASP A 666 2.43 7.35 40.24
N LYS A 667 2.77 8.63 40.10
CA LYS A 667 3.92 9.11 39.30
C LYS A 667 5.28 8.57 39.76
N SER A 668 5.37 8.02 40.97
CA SER A 668 6.56 7.33 41.49
C SER A 668 6.74 5.91 40.95
N ASN A 669 5.70 5.30 40.37
CA ASN A 669 5.68 3.90 39.94
C ASN A 669 4.87 3.73 38.64
N ILE A 670 5.18 4.54 37.63
CA ILE A 670 4.49 4.52 36.35
C ILE A 670 4.67 3.15 35.68
N LYS A 671 3.55 2.47 35.39
CA LYS A 671 3.57 1.26 34.57
C LYS A 671 2.93 1.53 33.22
N ILE A 672 3.72 1.32 32.18
CA ILE A 672 3.26 1.35 30.79
C ILE A 672 2.74 -0.05 30.46
N LEU A 673 1.46 -0.13 30.15
CA LEU A 673 0.81 -1.34 29.66
C LEU A 673 0.88 -1.32 28.13
N VAL A 674 1.33 -2.43 27.55
CA VAL A 674 1.46 -2.57 26.10
C VAL A 674 0.71 -3.80 25.64
N SER A 675 -0.20 -3.63 24.69
CA SER A 675 -0.72 -4.77 23.92
C SER A 675 0.24 -5.07 22.78
N LYS A 676 0.76 -6.31 22.78
CA LYS A 676 1.70 -6.81 21.76
C LYS A 676 1.47 -8.29 21.49
N PRO A 677 1.75 -8.76 20.26
CA PRO A 677 1.53 -10.15 19.84
C PRO A 677 2.53 -11.15 20.43
N LYS A 678 3.70 -10.70 20.94
CA LYS A 678 4.72 -11.57 21.56
C LYS A 678 5.18 -11.11 22.94
N ARG A 679 5.40 -12.06 23.86
CA ARG A 679 5.98 -11.83 25.20
C ARG A 679 7.50 -11.66 25.18
N GLU A 680 8.05 -10.84 24.29
CA GLU A 680 9.47 -10.45 24.34
C GLU A 680 9.69 -9.32 25.35
N HIS A 681 10.92 -9.06 25.81
CA HIS A 681 11.17 -7.91 26.70
C HIS A 681 10.97 -6.60 25.92
N THR A 682 10.14 -5.68 26.42
CA THR A 682 9.97 -4.34 25.83
C THR A 682 10.77 -3.33 26.62
N VAL A 683 11.55 -2.52 25.92
CA VAL A 683 12.29 -1.39 26.49
C VAL A 683 11.61 -0.11 26.04
N ALA A 684 11.29 0.78 26.97
CA ALA A 684 10.86 2.15 26.66
C ALA A 684 12.04 3.09 26.92
N HIS A 685 12.35 3.95 25.95
CA HIS A 685 13.38 4.97 26.09
C HIS A 685 12.73 6.28 26.55
N LEU A 686 13.16 6.77 27.72
CA LEU A 686 12.77 8.08 28.23
C LEU A 686 14.00 8.98 28.29
N THR A 687 13.90 10.19 27.73
CA THR A 687 14.95 11.21 27.81
C THR A 687 14.52 12.29 28.78
N GLY A 688 15.36 12.62 29.76
CA GLY A 688 15.08 13.67 30.74
C GLY A 688 16.35 14.12 31.48
N VAL A 689 16.30 15.32 32.05
CA VAL A 689 17.41 15.89 32.85
C VAL A 689 17.24 15.45 34.31
N PRO A 690 18.14 14.63 34.87
CA PRO A 690 18.04 14.21 36.27
C PRO A 690 18.29 15.39 37.21
N VAL A 691 17.59 15.41 38.34
CA VAL A 691 17.89 16.35 39.43
C VAL A 691 19.29 16.10 40.00
N PRO A 692 20.00 17.12 40.51
CA PRO A 692 21.31 16.95 41.11
C PRO A 692 21.35 15.85 42.17
N ARG A 693 22.42 15.04 42.17
CA ARG A 693 22.59 13.91 43.10
C ARG A 693 23.92 13.95 43.81
N ILE A 694 23.90 13.57 45.08
CA ILE A 694 25.09 13.34 45.89
C ILE A 694 25.19 11.83 46.15
N VAL A 695 26.34 11.26 45.84
CA VAL A 695 26.67 9.85 46.08
C VAL A 695 27.79 9.79 47.11
N LYS A 696 27.57 9.09 48.22
CA LYS A 696 28.54 8.95 49.31
C LYS A 696 28.97 7.50 49.43
N MET A 697 30.27 7.24 49.51
CA MET A 697 30.76 5.93 49.92
C MET A 697 30.28 5.63 51.35
N LYS A 698 29.67 4.46 51.54
CA LYS A 698 29.17 4.01 52.86
C LYS A 698 30.30 3.47 53.75
N ASN A 699 31.32 2.87 53.15
CA ASN A 699 32.41 2.19 53.82
C ASN A 699 33.75 2.81 53.43
N ASP A 700 34.75 2.64 54.29
CA ASP A 700 36.12 3.06 54.02
C ASP A 700 36.80 2.15 52.99
N VAL A 701 37.60 2.76 52.13
CA VAL A 701 38.69 2.08 51.42
C VAL A 701 39.87 2.04 52.37
N SER A 702 40.27 0.83 52.74
CA SER A 702 41.41 0.59 53.63
C SER A 702 42.70 0.43 52.84
N PHE A 703 43.73 1.17 53.25
CA PHE A 703 45.09 1.13 52.73
C PHE A 703 46.05 0.47 53.73
N LEU A 704 45.54 -0.31 54.69
CA LEU A 704 46.35 -0.95 55.75
C LEU A 704 47.43 -1.89 55.19
N SER A 705 47.20 -2.48 54.01
CA SER A 705 48.14 -3.37 53.33
C SER A 705 49.17 -2.64 52.45
N THR A 706 49.20 -1.29 52.50
CA THR A 706 50.11 -0.46 51.70
C THR A 706 51.18 0.18 52.57
N SER A 707 52.43 0.13 52.12
CA SER A 707 53.56 0.80 52.77
C SER A 707 53.61 2.29 52.40
N LYS A 708 53.19 2.63 51.18
CA LYS A 708 53.15 4.02 50.68
C LYS A 708 52.07 4.22 49.62
N ILE A 709 51.42 5.38 49.63
CA ILE A 709 50.46 5.80 48.60
C ILE A 709 51.13 6.81 47.66
N ASN A 710 51.50 6.39 46.45
CA ASN A 710 52.20 7.22 45.48
C ASN A 710 51.25 8.18 44.74
N SER A 711 50.08 7.71 44.33
CA SER A 711 49.04 8.56 43.73
C SER A 711 47.66 7.92 43.78
N LEU A 712 46.64 8.76 43.85
CA LEU A 712 45.25 8.38 43.57
C LEU A 712 44.76 9.23 42.40
N THR A 713 44.10 8.59 41.44
CA THR A 713 43.68 9.25 40.20
C THR A 713 42.25 8.86 39.85
N LEU A 714 41.39 9.87 39.68
CA LEU A 714 40.03 9.70 39.18
C LEU A 714 40.01 9.91 37.66
N SER A 715 39.18 9.14 36.99
CA SER A 715 38.81 9.36 35.59
C SER A 715 37.29 9.43 35.44
N GLY A 716 36.82 10.24 34.50
CA GLY A 716 35.40 10.46 34.26
C GLY A 716 35.16 11.55 33.22
N THR A 717 33.89 11.77 32.88
CA THR A 717 33.44 12.80 31.93
C THR A 717 32.83 13.98 32.69
N GLU A 718 33.33 15.20 32.46
CA GLU A 718 32.85 16.44 33.08
C GLU A 718 32.12 17.36 32.08
N LYS A 719 31.25 16.81 31.21
CA LYS A 719 30.38 17.63 30.33
C LYS A 719 29.11 18.14 31.03
N GLY A 720 29.02 17.92 32.35
CA GLY A 720 28.10 18.56 33.29
C GLY A 720 28.88 18.99 34.53
N VAL A 721 28.31 18.91 35.73
CA VAL A 721 29.03 19.24 36.97
C VAL A 721 29.33 17.96 37.75
N LEU A 722 30.62 17.64 37.89
CA LEU A 722 31.14 16.62 38.80
C LEU A 722 32.04 17.27 39.86
N ARG A 723 31.83 16.95 41.13
CA ARG A 723 32.73 17.37 42.23
C ARG A 723 32.99 16.23 43.19
N VAL A 724 34.18 16.22 43.80
CA VAL A 724 34.59 15.21 44.78
C VAL A 724 35.00 15.85 46.11
N ALA A 725 34.61 15.22 47.21
CA ALA A 725 35.13 15.50 48.54
C ALA A 725 35.61 14.18 49.16
N ILE A 726 36.64 14.25 50.02
CA ILE A 726 37.18 13.07 50.68
C ILE A 726 36.95 13.12 52.19
N SER A 727 36.99 11.95 52.82
CA SER A 727 37.05 11.82 54.27
C SER A 727 38.11 10.79 54.65
N THR A 728 38.95 11.12 55.63
CA THR A 728 39.97 10.22 56.20
C THR A 728 39.63 9.76 57.61
N ASP A 729 38.47 10.17 58.15
CA ASP A 729 37.98 9.88 59.49
C ASP A 729 36.64 9.12 59.47
N SER A 730 36.49 8.25 58.48
CA SER A 730 35.30 7.39 58.33
C SER A 730 33.97 8.15 58.19
N GLY A 731 34.02 9.32 57.54
CA GLY A 731 32.87 10.13 57.15
C GLY A 731 32.42 11.16 58.19
N ALA A 732 33.18 11.36 59.27
CA ALA A 732 32.85 12.35 60.30
C ALA A 732 33.09 13.78 59.80
N THR A 733 34.17 14.01 59.05
CA THR A 733 34.44 15.25 58.34
C THR A 733 34.74 14.99 56.87
N TRP A 734 34.40 15.96 56.03
CA TRP A 734 34.62 15.90 54.59
C TRP A 734 35.40 17.13 54.17
N GLU A 735 36.41 16.92 53.33
CA GLU A 735 37.35 17.96 52.94
C GLU A 735 37.63 17.94 51.45
N ALA A 736 38.02 19.11 50.94
CA ALA A 736 38.48 19.29 49.58
C ALA A 736 39.68 20.24 49.53
N LYS A 737 40.50 20.10 48.48
CA LYS A 737 41.68 20.91 48.23
C LYS A 737 41.64 21.37 46.78
N GLN A 738 41.68 22.68 46.57
CA GLN A 738 41.81 23.27 45.24
C GLN A 738 43.28 23.18 44.78
N LYS A 739 43.55 23.23 43.48
CA LYS A 739 44.91 23.29 42.93
C LYS A 739 45.75 24.36 43.64
N ASP A 740 46.89 23.96 44.19
CA ASP A 740 47.82 24.79 44.99
C ASP A 740 47.25 25.41 46.29
N GLY A 741 46.04 25.01 46.73
CA GLY A 741 45.37 25.51 47.93
C GLY A 741 45.65 24.69 49.21
N SER A 742 45.00 25.07 50.32
CA SER A 742 44.95 24.27 51.55
C SER A 742 43.69 23.40 51.60
N TRP A 743 43.69 22.36 52.45
CA TRP A 743 42.49 21.56 52.72
C TRP A 743 41.42 22.42 53.41
N THR A 744 40.17 22.29 52.95
CA THR A 744 39.00 23.02 53.44
C THR A 744 37.84 22.07 53.68
N THR A 745 37.03 22.33 54.69
CA THR A 745 35.86 21.52 55.03
C THR A 745 34.70 21.76 54.04
N VAL A 746 34.02 20.68 53.65
CA VAL A 746 32.87 20.66 52.75
C VAL A 746 31.67 20.03 53.46
N ASP A 747 30.50 20.67 53.44
CA ASP A 747 29.26 20.06 53.90
C ASP A 747 28.64 19.21 52.78
N VAL A 748 28.88 17.90 52.84
CA VAL A 748 28.38 16.95 51.83
C VAL A 748 26.88 16.69 51.91
N ASN A 749 26.15 17.29 52.86
CA ASN A 749 24.69 17.22 52.93
C ASN A 749 24.01 18.48 52.38
N ASN A 750 24.78 19.51 52.02
CA ASN A 750 24.30 20.74 51.41
C ASN A 750 24.79 20.84 49.96
N SER A 751 23.89 20.63 48.99
CA SER A 751 24.24 20.64 47.56
C SER A 751 24.94 21.92 47.09
N ASN A 752 24.58 23.08 47.63
CA ASN A 752 25.21 24.35 47.24
C ASN A 752 26.64 24.46 47.79
N ASP A 753 26.84 24.05 49.05
CA ASP A 753 28.16 24.04 49.68
C ASP A 753 29.08 23.01 49.02
N PHE A 754 28.58 21.80 48.77
CA PHE A 754 29.29 20.75 48.05
C PHE A 754 29.72 21.26 46.68
N LYS A 755 28.78 21.72 45.85
CA LYS A 755 29.07 22.20 44.49
C LYS A 755 30.13 23.31 44.47
N ALA A 756 30.12 24.20 45.47
CA ALA A 756 30.99 25.37 45.53
C ALA A 756 32.40 25.06 46.07
N LYS A 757 32.54 24.19 47.07
CA LYS A 757 33.80 23.99 47.80
C LYS A 757 34.53 22.68 47.46
N ALA A 758 33.82 21.66 47.00
CA ALA A 758 34.42 20.40 46.62
C ALA A 758 35.35 20.55 45.41
N MET A 759 36.27 19.60 45.25
CA MET A 759 37.32 19.68 44.24
C MET A 759 36.85 19.09 42.90
N THR A 760 37.43 19.54 41.79
CA THR A 760 37.25 18.91 40.46
C THR A 760 38.06 17.61 40.35
N ILE A 761 37.87 16.82 39.28
CA ILE A 761 38.77 15.67 39.02
C ILE A 761 40.22 16.13 38.87
N ASP A 762 40.46 17.25 38.18
CA ASP A 762 41.80 17.78 37.97
C ASP A 762 42.47 18.21 39.29
N ASP A 763 41.70 18.84 40.18
CA ASP A 763 42.18 19.19 41.53
C ASP A 763 42.55 17.92 42.32
N PHE A 764 41.70 16.88 42.32
CA PHE A 764 41.96 15.61 43.00
C PHE A 764 43.23 14.94 42.48
N ASN A 765 43.38 14.90 41.15
CA ASN A 765 44.52 14.27 40.47
C ASN A 765 45.83 15.04 40.65
N SER A 766 45.76 16.33 41.04
CA SER A 766 46.94 17.16 41.30
C SER A 766 47.56 16.95 42.70
N ILE A 767 46.91 16.20 43.59
CA ILE A 767 47.37 15.97 44.96
C ILE A 767 48.55 14.99 44.95
N SER A 768 49.70 15.43 45.47
CA SER A 768 50.95 14.65 45.52
C SER A 768 51.20 13.99 46.88
N GLU A 769 50.57 14.52 47.93
CA GLU A 769 50.81 14.19 49.34
C GLU A 769 49.76 13.25 49.94
N TRP A 770 49.24 12.32 49.13
CA TRP A 770 48.18 11.38 49.53
C TRP A 770 48.56 10.53 50.75
N ASP A 771 49.79 10.04 50.81
CA ASP A 771 50.29 9.22 51.92
C ASP A 771 50.22 9.97 53.27
N GLY A 772 50.64 11.23 53.27
CA GLY A 772 50.58 12.10 54.44
C GLY A 772 49.15 12.49 54.82
N LYS A 773 48.28 12.75 53.83
CA LYS A 773 46.89 13.15 54.08
C LYS A 773 46.04 12.02 54.66
N ILE A 774 46.19 10.80 54.12
CA ILE A 774 45.48 9.61 54.61
C ILE A 774 46.03 9.18 55.98
N GLY A 775 47.33 9.36 56.20
CA GLY A 775 47.97 9.16 57.49
C GLY A 775 47.89 7.72 58.01
N GLN A 776 48.16 7.55 59.32
CA GLN A 776 48.30 6.24 59.95
C GLN A 776 46.98 5.45 60.07
N ALA A 777 45.84 6.13 60.01
CA ALA A 777 44.52 5.47 60.02
C ALA A 777 44.25 4.68 58.73
N ARG A 778 44.93 5.02 57.63
CA ARG A 778 44.87 4.32 56.34
C ARG A 778 43.44 4.12 55.80
N ASN A 779 42.54 5.08 56.05
CA ASN A 779 41.15 5.05 55.58
C ASN A 779 40.86 6.21 54.62
N LEU A 780 40.07 5.93 53.57
CA LEU A 780 39.57 6.95 52.65
C LEU A 780 38.12 6.68 52.26
N ARG A 781 37.30 7.72 52.24
CA ARG A 781 36.01 7.74 51.54
C ARG A 781 35.98 8.88 50.55
N CYS A 782 35.21 8.69 49.49
CA CYS A 782 34.85 9.74 48.57
C CYS A 782 33.34 9.99 48.58
N ALA A 783 32.97 11.25 48.40
CA ALA A 783 31.62 11.67 48.06
C ALA A 783 31.69 12.41 46.74
N PHE A 784 30.65 12.26 45.93
CA PHE A 784 30.55 12.80 44.58
C PHE A 784 29.26 13.58 44.41
N TYR A 785 29.34 14.74 43.77
CA TYR A 785 28.19 15.53 43.35
C TYR A 785 28.06 15.44 41.83
N PHE A 786 26.87 15.13 41.33
CA PHE A 786 26.53 15.04 39.91
C PHE A 786 25.37 16.00 39.59
N GLU A 787 25.50 16.79 38.53
CA GLU A 787 24.43 17.64 38.01
C GLU A 787 24.55 17.80 36.48
N GLN A 788 23.39 17.78 35.82
CA GLN A 788 23.23 18.04 34.38
C GLN A 788 22.21 19.17 34.21
N SER A 789 22.45 20.06 33.24
CA SER A 789 21.57 21.17 32.88
C SER A 789 20.81 20.92 31.58
N SER A 790 21.24 19.95 30.77
CA SER A 790 20.63 19.55 29.51
C SER A 790 20.60 18.02 29.34
N SER A 791 19.68 17.52 28.53
CA SER A 791 19.62 16.10 28.14
C SER A 791 20.79 15.68 27.22
N THR A 792 21.60 16.63 26.78
CA THR A 792 22.83 16.41 26.00
C THR A 792 24.08 16.38 26.86
N ASP A 793 23.99 16.72 28.15
CA ASP A 793 25.12 16.67 29.05
C ASP A 793 25.48 15.21 29.37
N GLU A 794 26.76 14.96 29.58
CA GLU A 794 27.28 13.64 29.94
C GLU A 794 28.18 13.80 31.16
N THR A 795 27.81 13.22 32.28
CA THR A 795 28.62 13.28 33.52
C THR A 795 28.80 11.88 34.06
N SER A 796 30.04 11.39 34.04
CA SER A 796 30.38 10.04 34.51
C SER A 796 31.59 10.06 35.42
N LEU A 797 31.65 9.09 36.32
CA LEU A 797 32.87 8.72 37.04
C LEU A 797 33.19 7.29 36.64
N ASP A 798 34.35 7.08 36.01
CA ASP A 798 34.67 5.82 35.35
C ASP A 798 35.56 4.95 36.25
N SER A 799 36.63 5.51 36.82
CA SER A 799 37.53 4.75 37.70
C SER A 799 38.23 5.59 38.77
N LEU A 800 38.60 4.93 39.87
CA LEU A 800 39.62 5.36 40.81
C LEU A 800 40.81 4.41 40.67
N THR A 801 41.91 4.92 40.12
CA THR A 801 43.18 4.20 39.99
C THR A 801 44.09 4.58 41.15
N MET A 802 44.72 3.58 41.75
CA MET A 802 45.69 3.77 42.82
C MET A 802 47.06 3.28 42.39
N ASN A 803 48.09 4.08 42.64
CA ASN A 803 49.48 3.66 42.58
C ASN A 803 49.99 3.62 44.02
N VAL A 804 50.26 2.42 44.53
CA VAL A 804 50.63 2.18 45.91
C VAL A 804 51.78 1.18 45.96
N ASP A 805 52.65 1.36 46.95
CA ASP A 805 53.63 0.34 47.33
C ASP A 805 52.96 -0.56 48.37
N LEU A 806 52.93 -1.87 48.13
CA LEU A 806 52.32 -2.84 49.04
C LEU A 806 53.29 -3.20 50.18
N LEU A 807 52.77 -3.75 51.28
CA LEU A 807 53.58 -4.30 52.38
C LEU A 807 54.12 -5.71 52.08
N ASP A 808 53.46 -6.50 51.20
CA ASP A 808 53.85 -7.86 50.77
C ASP A 808 53.11 -8.30 49.47
N SER A 809 53.46 -9.47 48.90
CA SER A 809 53.01 -10.05 47.60
C SER A 809 51.57 -10.62 47.58
N TRP A 810 50.82 -10.44 46.47
CA TRP A 810 49.49 -11.05 46.23
C TRP A 810 49.21 -11.49 44.76
N ASP A 811 48.49 -12.60 44.64
CA ASP A 811 47.99 -13.27 43.41
C ASP A 811 46.60 -12.76 42.94
N MET A 812 46.27 -12.97 41.65
CA MET A 812 44.98 -12.61 41.01
C MET A 812 44.33 -13.78 40.24
N ALA A 813 43.04 -14.04 40.54
CA ALA A 813 41.96 -14.64 39.71
C ALA A 813 41.48 -16.11 39.90
N ILE A 814 40.18 -16.32 39.60
CA ILE A 814 39.17 -17.29 40.14
C ILE A 814 38.92 -18.54 39.26
N PRO A 815 38.81 -19.76 39.82
CA PRO A 815 37.97 -20.86 39.32
C PRO A 815 36.90 -21.30 40.34
N GLY A 816 35.70 -21.66 39.88
CA GLY A 816 34.52 -21.70 40.75
C GLY A 816 33.50 -22.82 40.52
N VAL A 817 33.84 -23.89 39.80
CA VAL A 817 32.92 -25.05 39.66
C VAL A 817 33.62 -26.36 39.99
N ASP A 818 34.75 -26.67 39.36
CA ASP A 818 35.35 -28.01 39.49
C ASP A 818 36.61 -28.06 40.38
N TYR A 819 37.31 -26.95 40.59
CA TYR A 819 38.52 -26.88 41.42
C TYR A 819 38.84 -25.46 41.93
N LYS A 820 39.74 -25.38 42.90
CA LYS A 820 40.44 -24.19 43.42
C LYS A 820 41.94 -24.46 43.46
N TYR A 821 42.78 -23.41 43.42
CA TYR A 821 44.23 -23.56 43.59
C TYR A 821 44.85 -22.39 44.36
N GLU A 822 46.00 -22.62 45.00
CA GLU A 822 46.80 -21.58 45.68
C GLU A 822 48.31 -21.84 45.50
N TYR A 823 49.10 -20.76 45.47
CA TYR A 823 50.55 -20.82 45.68
C TYR A 823 50.87 -20.38 47.11
N ASN A 824 51.09 -21.34 48.01
CA ASN A 824 51.48 -20.99 49.38
C ASN A 824 52.97 -20.62 49.49
N ARG A 825 53.77 -20.93 48.47
CA ARG A 825 55.17 -20.53 48.25
C ARG A 825 55.47 -20.57 46.75
N ASN A 826 56.54 -19.89 46.34
CA ASN A 826 57.01 -19.83 44.95
C ASN A 826 57.42 -21.20 44.36
N THR A 827 57.51 -22.23 45.21
CA THR A 827 57.92 -23.60 44.88
C THR A 827 56.81 -24.64 45.07
N ASN A 828 55.60 -24.21 45.46
CA ASN A 828 54.53 -25.12 45.85
C ASN A 828 53.16 -24.63 45.38
N LEU A 829 52.50 -25.45 44.56
CA LEU A 829 51.14 -25.26 44.06
C LEU A 829 50.22 -26.29 44.72
N ARG A 830 49.14 -25.82 45.35
CA ARG A 830 48.06 -26.66 45.87
C ARG A 830 46.83 -26.53 45.00
N VAL A 831 46.15 -27.65 44.74
CA VAL A 831 44.91 -27.72 43.96
C VAL A 831 43.89 -28.55 44.74
N LEU A 832 42.70 -28.00 45.02
CA LEU A 832 41.57 -28.74 45.59
C LEU A 832 40.50 -28.94 44.52
N LEU A 833 40.08 -30.18 44.32
CA LEU A 833 38.99 -30.52 43.42
C LEU A 833 37.69 -30.44 44.22
N LEU A 834 36.68 -29.76 43.66
CA LEU A 834 35.43 -29.44 44.36
C LEU A 834 34.26 -30.36 43.98
N SER A 835 34.45 -31.32 43.06
CA SER A 835 33.44 -32.32 42.69
C SER A 835 34.05 -33.70 42.40
N ASP A 836 33.24 -34.75 42.48
CA ASP A 836 33.67 -36.14 42.26
C ASP A 836 33.82 -36.44 40.75
N GLY A 837 34.88 -37.16 40.35
CA GLY A 837 35.12 -37.55 38.96
C GLY A 837 36.53 -38.04 38.66
N ASP A 838 36.77 -38.46 37.42
CA ASP A 838 38.10 -38.82 36.92
C ASP A 838 38.84 -37.56 36.41
N TYR A 839 39.90 -37.15 37.11
CA TYR A 839 40.68 -35.95 36.76
C TYR A 839 42.05 -36.31 36.21
N LYS A 840 42.46 -35.61 35.15
CA LYS A 840 43.82 -35.69 34.59
C LYS A 840 44.58 -34.40 34.89
N ILE A 841 45.60 -34.48 35.74
CA ILE A 841 46.49 -33.35 36.08
C ILE A 841 47.82 -33.54 35.36
N ASN A 842 48.12 -32.65 34.42
CA ASN A 842 49.40 -32.67 33.70
C ASN A 842 50.39 -31.71 34.37
N VAL A 843 51.52 -32.22 34.85
CA VAL A 843 52.64 -31.42 35.37
C VAL A 843 53.77 -31.37 34.33
N GLY A 844 54.28 -30.17 34.02
CA GLY A 844 55.33 -29.99 33.02
C GLY A 844 56.69 -30.46 33.52
N SER A 845 57.39 -31.29 32.74
CA SER A 845 58.77 -31.72 32.99
C SER A 845 59.75 -30.78 32.29
N GLY A 846 60.06 -29.64 32.91
CA GLY A 846 61.02 -28.67 32.38
C GLY A 846 61.96 -28.12 33.46
N GLY A 847 63.14 -28.73 33.61
CA GLY A 847 64.24 -28.21 34.44
C GLY A 847 64.76 -29.19 35.49
N SER A 848 66.06 -29.12 35.81
CA SER A 848 66.89 -30.04 36.61
C SER A 848 66.53 -30.21 38.10
N SER A 849 65.29 -29.91 38.48
CA SER A 849 64.71 -30.17 39.79
C SER A 849 63.24 -30.47 39.57
N GLY A 850 62.92 -31.73 39.22
CA GLY A 850 61.59 -32.11 38.77
C GLY A 850 60.51 -31.81 39.81
N SER A 851 59.40 -31.22 39.38
CA SER A 851 58.19 -31.05 40.18
C SER A 851 57.66 -32.41 40.61
N THR A 852 57.54 -32.64 41.91
CA THR A 852 57.04 -33.91 42.49
C THR A 852 55.67 -33.67 43.13
N ILE A 853 54.66 -34.46 42.75
CA ILE A 853 53.39 -34.52 43.48
C ILE A 853 53.68 -35.29 44.77
N THR A 854 53.71 -34.60 45.90
CA THR A 854 54.21 -35.16 47.16
C THR A 854 53.11 -35.64 48.10
N GLU A 855 51.89 -35.09 48.02
CA GLU A 855 50.73 -35.53 48.83
C GLU A 855 49.41 -35.39 48.06
N VAL A 856 48.58 -36.44 48.14
CA VAL A 856 47.14 -36.39 47.84
C VAL A 856 46.44 -36.61 49.17
N ASP A 857 46.04 -35.53 49.83
CA ASP A 857 45.29 -35.61 51.09
C ASP A 857 43.83 -35.25 50.83
N GLY A 858 42.91 -36.00 51.44
CA GLY A 858 41.45 -35.81 51.32
C GLY A 858 40.92 -34.66 52.17
N GLY A 859 41.75 -33.64 52.42
CA GLY A 859 41.49 -32.53 53.34
C GLY A 859 40.83 -31.33 52.67
N THR A 860 40.04 -30.60 53.45
CA THR A 860 39.50 -29.27 53.09
C THR A 860 40.64 -28.24 53.08
N PHE A 861 40.56 -27.28 52.16
CA PHE A 861 41.52 -26.17 52.02
C PHE A 861 41.84 -25.45 53.34
#